data_AF-V2X5P1-F1
#
_entry.id   AF-V2X5P1-F1
#
_cell.length_a   1.000
_cell.length_b   1.000
_cell.length_c   1.000
_cell.angle_alpha   90.00
_cell.angle_beta   90.00
_cell.angle_gamma   90.00
#
_symmetry.space_group_name_H-M   'P 1'
#
loop_
_entity.id
_entity.type
_entity.pdbx_description
1 polymer ?
#
loop_
_entity_poly.entity_id
_entity_poly.type
_entity_poly.pdbx_seq_one_letter_code
_entity_poly.pdbx_strand_id
1 'polypeptide(L)'
;MDIHPVKALLNVQLASDSSAVIHLPYILQIINADYFLPSPHLQKWSLRITSLLHSKEAGAKWAGLCLAHGTSLYSKSVMIECAQSWLGIALPILTRKESSPMLKAALNLCRVIFTSAVDTPEFQRQVSSPNVPKFNAALIYCLENSLDLELKVLALKTLTRLIPIYPNVHRANHTSLSAIVLRILAEQSNHATKILTEPASKLYSVLHLTGGKVGAATLWRKAVDERVASAWTALSALRTTFPASVDQNQQQTPIETDDPSIWTLLNINRLHSSVLAICDLLRTTTSRPVQVPIGPLTRLATALITVTGDEQSEGHFDPTVQAMEVALIPKIWRIACELTSCLAKAIAMHFDPYLTRFCTYIAFHLEQSLKSPERRLFLTTLRTLLTHSHPLDSSILSTRITRAVLLTLSSILPSQSDPERGDDAQGTSVRSKKGKKRARGYEGDEVFRSSLSVICPTVDDGRVILMACDVMQKLLQISEVSPALHSMACRVILSVMLHLPQMSPSLVSADVQMYHELVKRIRDLALELSEGTTSAMGKSLGLVVHALSTAGFDESSLHELDILLHPRLPPLLRSLPQVEAFSLFRTEESEEEMSSRQGLGLEVEAGEEPPPPTRMDDTVMGDARSSPVVPTAPIEPTPKSIVHPPPQTIPAVIPDLTPKLSITNPIAVANVIEKQPDATVVSMVKNSMIKTLPDQGPRISQTKTVIRSSVDAEDEDMPAIDLESDSDSD
;
A
#
# COMPACT_ATOMS: atom_id res chain seq x y z
N MET A 1 51.18 -12.23 -19.61
CA MET A 1 50.63 -11.37 -20.69
C MET A 1 49.15 -11.59 -20.71
N ASP A 2 48.42 -10.74 -20.00
CA ASP A 2 47.01 -11.02 -19.73
C ASP A 2 46.18 -10.62 -20.94
N ILE A 3 45.46 -11.60 -21.49
CA ILE A 3 44.65 -11.39 -22.69
C ILE A 3 43.44 -10.57 -22.26
N HIS A 4 43.43 -9.28 -22.60
CA HIS A 4 42.33 -8.36 -22.31
C HIS A 4 40.97 -9.05 -22.59
N PRO A 5 40.03 -9.10 -21.63
CA PRO A 5 38.90 -10.04 -21.69
C PRO A 5 38.04 -9.89 -22.96
N VAL A 6 37.76 -8.65 -23.38
CA VAL A 6 37.06 -8.33 -24.64
C VAL A 6 37.76 -8.90 -25.89
N LYS A 7 39.10 -9.02 -25.89
CA LYS A 7 39.86 -9.63 -27.00
C LYS A 7 39.61 -11.14 -27.08
N ALA A 8 39.48 -11.84 -25.94
CA ALA A 8 39.10 -13.25 -25.91
C ALA A 8 37.67 -13.43 -26.44
N LEU A 9 36.71 -12.64 -25.93
CA LEU A 9 35.32 -12.65 -26.38
C LEU A 9 35.18 -12.43 -27.89
N LEU A 10 35.91 -11.45 -28.46
CA LEU A 10 35.85 -11.15 -29.89
C LEU A 10 36.46 -12.26 -30.76
N ASN A 11 37.55 -12.89 -30.30
CA ASN A 11 38.28 -13.89 -31.08
C ASN A 11 37.65 -15.30 -31.02
N VAL A 12 36.86 -15.61 -29.99
CA VAL A 12 36.28 -16.96 -29.78
C VAL A 12 34.76 -16.91 -29.83
N GLN A 13 34.11 -16.25 -28.87
CA GLN A 13 32.65 -16.31 -28.70
C GLN A 13 31.84 -15.41 -29.66
N LEU A 14 32.46 -14.41 -30.31
CA LEU A 14 31.80 -13.52 -31.29
C LEU A 14 32.37 -13.64 -32.72
N ALA A 15 33.24 -14.62 -32.96
CA ALA A 15 34.01 -14.76 -34.21
C ALA A 15 33.13 -14.93 -35.48
N SER A 16 31.95 -15.55 -35.34
CA SER A 16 30.94 -15.68 -36.40
C SER A 16 29.55 -15.33 -35.87
N ASP A 17 28.60 -15.10 -36.78
CA ASP A 17 27.22 -14.73 -36.42
C ASP A 17 26.52 -15.85 -35.65
N SER A 18 26.68 -17.10 -36.10
CA SER A 18 26.14 -18.28 -35.41
C SER A 18 26.82 -18.52 -34.05
N SER A 19 28.14 -18.29 -33.95
CA SER A 19 28.90 -18.38 -32.69
C SER A 19 28.37 -17.37 -31.65
N ALA A 20 28.12 -16.13 -32.09
CA ALA A 20 27.57 -15.07 -31.24
C ALA A 20 26.17 -15.41 -30.68
N VAL A 21 25.34 -16.16 -31.42
CA VAL A 21 24.04 -16.65 -30.94
C VAL A 21 24.21 -17.76 -29.90
N ILE A 22 25.06 -18.75 -30.20
CA ILE A 22 25.26 -19.94 -29.33
C ILE A 22 25.86 -19.54 -27.98
N HIS A 23 26.84 -18.64 -27.98
CA HIS A 23 27.55 -18.25 -26.74
C HIS A 23 26.91 -17.06 -26.01
N LEU A 24 25.85 -16.44 -26.54
CA LEU A 24 25.23 -15.25 -25.94
C LEU A 24 24.93 -15.38 -24.44
N PRO A 25 24.34 -16.48 -23.92
CA PRO A 25 24.03 -16.59 -22.48
C PRO A 25 25.29 -16.54 -21.62
N TYR A 26 26.36 -17.22 -22.05
CA TYR A 26 27.66 -17.19 -21.38
C TYR A 26 28.28 -15.79 -21.42
N ILE A 27 28.28 -15.12 -22.57
CA ILE A 27 28.82 -13.75 -22.70
C ILE A 27 28.09 -12.81 -21.74
N LEU A 28 26.74 -12.82 -21.74
CA LEU A 28 25.93 -11.96 -20.87
C LEU A 28 26.12 -12.25 -19.37
N GLN A 29 26.54 -13.47 -19.01
CA GLN A 29 26.84 -13.84 -17.63
C GLN A 29 28.23 -13.35 -17.16
N ILE A 30 29.21 -13.19 -18.07
CA ILE A 30 30.60 -12.84 -17.69
C ILE A 30 31.02 -11.39 -18.00
N ILE A 31 30.27 -10.64 -18.81
CA ILE A 31 30.55 -9.21 -19.02
C ILE A 31 30.25 -8.39 -17.76
N ASN A 32 31.16 -7.48 -17.42
CA ASN A 32 31.05 -6.57 -16.29
C ASN A 32 31.58 -5.17 -16.70
N ALA A 33 31.65 -4.22 -15.74
CA ALA A 33 32.16 -2.87 -16.02
C ALA A 33 33.64 -2.85 -16.45
N ASP A 34 34.50 -3.68 -15.84
CA ASP A 34 35.95 -3.70 -16.08
C ASP A 34 36.30 -4.05 -17.53
N TYR A 35 35.47 -4.89 -18.17
CA TYR A 35 35.63 -5.27 -19.58
C TYR A 35 35.54 -4.05 -20.51
N PHE A 36 34.85 -2.99 -20.08
CA PHE A 36 34.60 -1.78 -20.88
C PHE A 36 35.46 -0.58 -20.48
N LEU A 37 36.54 -0.79 -19.73
CA LEU A 37 37.58 0.21 -19.50
C LEU A 37 38.26 0.61 -20.83
N PRO A 38 38.73 1.88 -20.97
CA PRO A 38 39.28 2.41 -22.22
C PRO A 38 40.40 1.54 -22.80
N SER A 39 40.13 0.89 -23.94
CA SER A 39 41.07 -0.04 -24.59
C SER A 39 40.89 -0.05 -26.11
N PRO A 40 41.94 -0.40 -26.89
CA PRO A 40 41.86 -0.54 -28.35
C PRO A 40 40.95 -1.71 -28.81
N HIS A 41 40.37 -2.46 -27.87
CA HIS A 41 39.40 -3.52 -28.15
C HIS A 41 37.94 -3.02 -28.14
N LEU A 42 37.63 -1.88 -27.50
CA LEU A 42 36.27 -1.33 -27.45
C LEU A 42 35.75 -0.97 -28.85
N GLN A 43 36.57 -0.34 -29.70
CA GLN A 43 36.16 -0.01 -31.06
C GLN A 43 35.81 -1.26 -31.88
N LYS A 44 36.58 -2.35 -31.70
CA LYS A 44 36.30 -3.65 -32.36
C LYS A 44 35.04 -4.31 -31.82
N TRP A 45 34.77 -4.17 -30.51
CA TRP A 45 33.53 -4.62 -29.87
C TRP A 45 32.30 -3.89 -30.42
N SER A 46 32.32 -2.56 -30.43
CA SER A 46 31.22 -1.73 -30.94
C SER A 46 30.97 -1.95 -32.44
N LEU A 47 32.04 -2.12 -33.23
CA LEU A 47 31.92 -2.50 -34.65
C LEU A 47 31.31 -3.90 -34.82
N ARG A 48 31.68 -4.88 -33.98
CA ARG A 48 31.11 -6.24 -34.08
C ARG A 48 29.64 -6.28 -33.66
N ILE A 49 29.24 -5.56 -32.60
CA ILE A 49 27.83 -5.38 -32.25
C ILE A 49 27.06 -4.73 -33.40
N THR A 50 27.59 -3.67 -34.00
CA THR A 50 26.94 -2.97 -35.13
C THR A 50 26.82 -3.88 -36.35
N SER A 51 27.83 -4.71 -36.63
CA SER A 51 27.80 -5.77 -37.66
C SER A 51 26.70 -6.80 -37.40
N LEU A 52 26.53 -7.27 -36.15
CA LEU A 52 25.46 -8.20 -35.77
C LEU A 52 24.07 -7.56 -35.92
N LEU A 53 23.89 -6.31 -35.50
CA LEU A 53 22.64 -5.56 -35.65
C LEU A 53 22.22 -5.37 -37.13
N HIS A 54 23.19 -5.23 -38.03
CA HIS A 54 22.96 -5.16 -39.48
C HIS A 54 22.86 -6.54 -40.17
N SER A 55 23.00 -7.65 -39.43
CA SER A 55 22.97 -8.99 -40.02
C SER A 55 21.60 -9.34 -40.62
N LYS A 56 21.64 -10.17 -41.67
CA LYS A 56 20.45 -10.74 -42.32
C LYS A 56 19.83 -11.84 -41.45
N GLU A 57 20.62 -12.48 -40.60
CA GLU A 57 20.14 -13.55 -39.71
C GLU A 57 19.41 -12.96 -38.49
N ALA A 58 18.17 -13.41 -38.25
CA ALA A 58 17.38 -12.96 -37.10
C ALA A 58 18.03 -13.31 -35.76
N GLY A 59 18.70 -14.48 -35.67
CA GLY A 59 19.46 -14.86 -34.47
C GLY A 59 20.60 -13.89 -34.18
N ALA A 60 21.45 -13.63 -35.18
CA ALA A 60 22.59 -12.72 -35.05
C ALA A 60 22.18 -11.29 -34.69
N LYS A 61 21.11 -10.78 -35.31
CA LYS A 61 20.53 -9.46 -34.99
C LYS A 61 19.99 -9.39 -33.56
N TRP A 62 19.30 -10.43 -33.09
CA TRP A 62 18.84 -10.54 -31.71
C TRP A 62 20.01 -10.57 -30.72
N ALA A 63 21.05 -11.36 -30.99
CA ALA A 63 22.28 -11.37 -30.20
C ALA A 63 22.95 -9.99 -30.17
N GLY A 64 23.00 -9.29 -31.31
CA GLY A 64 23.47 -7.90 -31.40
C GLY A 64 22.70 -6.94 -30.49
N LEU A 65 21.36 -7.02 -30.45
CA LEU A 65 20.53 -6.20 -29.55
C LEU A 65 20.79 -6.50 -28.07
N CYS A 66 20.92 -7.79 -27.72
CA CYS A 66 21.21 -8.22 -26.35
C CYS A 66 22.62 -7.79 -25.89
N LEU A 67 23.63 -7.88 -26.77
CA LEU A 67 25.00 -7.42 -26.48
C LEU A 67 25.09 -5.89 -26.39
N ALA A 68 24.37 -5.16 -27.26
CA ALA A 68 24.24 -3.71 -27.16
C ALA A 68 23.59 -3.30 -25.82
N HIS A 69 22.53 -4.01 -25.40
CA HIS A 69 21.83 -3.76 -24.13
C HIS A 69 22.74 -4.05 -22.93
N GLY A 70 23.45 -5.19 -22.92
CA GLY A 70 24.43 -5.51 -21.88
C GLY A 70 25.56 -4.49 -21.79
N THR A 71 26.15 -4.12 -22.94
CA THR A 71 27.16 -3.04 -23.02
C THR A 71 26.61 -1.72 -22.46
N SER A 72 25.34 -1.40 -22.74
CA SER A 72 24.68 -0.17 -22.27
C SER A 72 24.39 -0.14 -20.76
N LEU A 73 24.33 -1.30 -20.11
CA LEU A 73 24.20 -1.40 -18.65
C LEU A 73 25.56 -1.25 -17.94
N TYR A 74 26.64 -1.76 -18.53
CA TYR A 74 27.96 -1.78 -17.92
C TYR A 74 28.88 -0.61 -18.34
N SER A 75 28.59 0.11 -19.43
CA SER A 75 29.40 1.25 -19.89
C SER A 75 28.58 2.37 -20.52
N LYS A 76 28.39 3.45 -19.74
CA LYS A 76 27.69 4.66 -20.18
C LYS A 76 28.41 5.39 -21.33
N SER A 77 29.75 5.38 -21.34
CA SER A 77 30.55 6.04 -22.40
C SER A 77 30.38 5.34 -23.75
N VAL A 78 30.62 4.03 -23.81
CA VAL A 78 30.45 3.23 -25.03
C VAL A 78 29.00 3.27 -25.52
N MET A 79 28.03 3.30 -24.60
CA MET A 79 26.62 3.53 -24.94
C MET A 79 26.41 4.88 -25.63
N ILE A 80 26.90 5.99 -25.06
CA ILE A 80 26.72 7.34 -25.63
C ILE A 80 27.32 7.44 -27.04
N GLU A 81 28.52 6.90 -27.24
CA GLU A 81 29.20 6.87 -28.56
C GLU A 81 28.40 6.09 -29.62
N CYS A 82 27.79 4.97 -29.24
CA CYS A 82 27.14 4.06 -30.19
C CYS A 82 25.61 4.25 -30.31
N ALA A 83 24.98 4.95 -29.37
CA ALA A 83 23.52 5.00 -29.23
C ALA A 83 22.79 5.44 -30.50
N GLN A 84 23.30 6.43 -31.23
CA GLN A 84 22.63 6.93 -32.44
C GLN A 84 22.59 5.89 -33.58
N SER A 85 23.62 5.03 -33.72
CA SER A 85 23.60 3.94 -34.70
C SER A 85 22.70 2.79 -34.23
N TRP A 86 22.78 2.42 -32.95
CA TRP A 86 21.97 1.36 -32.37
C TRP A 86 20.46 1.69 -32.37
N LEU A 87 20.07 2.92 -32.00
CA LEU A 87 18.69 3.41 -32.07
C LEU A 87 18.17 3.45 -33.52
N GLY A 88 19.03 3.79 -34.49
CA GLY A 88 18.69 3.78 -35.91
C GLY A 88 18.25 2.41 -36.45
N ILE A 89 18.67 1.32 -35.79
CA ILE A 89 18.29 -0.06 -36.12
C ILE A 89 17.16 -0.55 -35.21
N ALA A 90 17.24 -0.26 -33.90
CA ALA A 90 16.29 -0.75 -32.90
C ALA A 90 14.89 -0.10 -33.00
N LEU A 91 14.79 1.18 -33.36
CA LEU A 91 13.48 1.85 -33.47
C LEU A 91 12.64 1.33 -34.64
N PRO A 92 13.17 1.13 -35.87
CA PRO A 92 12.43 0.50 -36.96
C PRO A 92 12.02 -0.96 -36.73
N ILE A 93 12.67 -1.69 -35.81
CA ILE A 93 12.27 -3.06 -35.46
C ILE A 93 10.92 -3.06 -34.73
N LEU A 94 10.66 -2.08 -33.86
CA LEU A 94 9.46 -2.01 -33.02
C LEU A 94 8.17 -1.70 -33.80
N THR A 95 8.28 -1.11 -35.00
CA THR A 95 7.14 -0.83 -35.88
C THR A 95 6.95 -1.86 -37.01
N ARG A 96 7.74 -2.94 -37.00
CA ARG A 96 7.68 -4.05 -37.97
C ARG A 96 7.09 -5.31 -37.33
N LYS A 97 6.59 -6.21 -38.18
CA LYS A 97 6.18 -7.57 -37.78
C LYS A 97 7.41 -8.47 -37.61
N GLU A 98 8.22 -8.17 -36.62
CA GLU A 98 9.38 -8.95 -36.17
C GLU A 98 8.96 -9.93 -35.04
N SER A 99 9.82 -10.85 -34.64
CA SER A 99 9.50 -11.84 -33.58
C SER A 99 9.44 -11.22 -32.18
N SER A 100 8.64 -11.78 -31.28
CA SER A 100 8.52 -11.32 -29.88
C SER A 100 9.88 -11.14 -29.17
N PRO A 101 10.84 -12.10 -29.22
CA PRO A 101 12.16 -11.91 -28.64
C PRO A 101 12.95 -10.73 -29.24
N MET A 102 12.81 -10.48 -30.54
CA MET A 102 13.42 -9.34 -31.23
C MET A 102 12.83 -8.01 -30.74
N LEU A 103 11.50 -7.93 -30.66
CA LEU A 103 10.78 -6.75 -30.17
C LEU A 103 11.14 -6.46 -28.70
N LYS A 104 11.16 -7.49 -27.84
CA LYS A 104 11.58 -7.38 -26.43
C LYS A 104 13.04 -6.93 -26.29
N ALA A 105 13.96 -7.45 -27.11
CA ALA A 105 15.37 -7.03 -27.08
C ALA A 105 15.55 -5.57 -27.54
N ALA A 106 14.90 -5.16 -28.64
CA ALA A 106 14.94 -3.79 -29.15
C ALA A 106 14.33 -2.78 -28.16
N LEU A 107 13.20 -3.13 -27.52
CA LEU A 107 12.54 -2.29 -26.53
C LEU A 107 13.43 -2.10 -25.29
N ASN A 108 14.02 -3.17 -24.76
CA ASN A 108 14.95 -3.10 -23.63
C ASN A 108 16.18 -2.23 -23.96
N LEU A 109 16.77 -2.37 -25.15
CA LEU A 109 17.90 -1.53 -25.61
C LEU A 109 17.51 -0.05 -25.66
N CYS A 110 16.43 0.30 -26.36
CA CYS A 110 15.92 1.67 -26.43
C CYS A 110 15.63 2.25 -25.03
N ARG A 111 15.00 1.48 -24.15
CA ARG A 111 14.72 1.87 -22.76
C ARG A 111 16.00 2.21 -22.00
N VAL A 112 17.04 1.39 -22.07
CA VAL A 112 18.31 1.68 -21.36
C VAL A 112 18.96 2.94 -21.94
N ILE A 113 19.09 3.05 -23.28
CA ILE A 113 19.70 4.21 -23.93
C ILE A 113 19.02 5.53 -23.52
N PHE A 114 17.68 5.58 -23.50
CA PHE A 114 16.93 6.79 -23.10
C PHE A 114 16.83 7.00 -21.57
N THR A 115 17.34 6.10 -20.73
CA THR A 115 17.24 6.23 -19.25
C THR A 115 18.57 6.21 -18.50
N SER A 116 19.70 5.93 -19.17
CA SER A 116 21.04 5.86 -18.57
C SER A 116 21.93 7.10 -18.80
N ALA A 117 21.47 8.08 -19.59
CA ALA A 117 22.21 9.32 -19.88
C ALA A 117 21.34 10.58 -19.71
N VAL A 118 20.50 10.58 -18.69
CA VAL A 118 19.58 11.69 -18.33
C VAL A 118 20.36 12.90 -17.77
N ASP A 119 21.54 12.66 -17.22
CA ASP A 119 22.49 13.62 -16.66
C ASP A 119 23.42 14.25 -17.72
N THR A 120 23.27 13.93 -19.01
CA THR A 120 24.14 14.42 -20.08
C THR A 120 23.33 15.25 -21.10
N PRO A 121 23.27 16.58 -20.97
CA PRO A 121 22.33 17.42 -21.71
C PRO A 121 22.63 17.48 -23.22
N GLU A 122 23.87 17.34 -23.65
CA GLU A 122 24.26 17.23 -25.06
C GLU A 122 23.62 16.00 -25.70
N PHE A 123 23.71 14.86 -25.00
CA PHE A 123 23.10 13.60 -25.43
C PHE A 123 21.57 13.67 -25.44
N GLN A 124 20.97 14.30 -24.42
CA GLN A 124 19.54 14.56 -24.41
C GLN A 124 19.11 15.41 -25.63
N ARG A 125 19.86 16.46 -25.96
CA ARG A 125 19.55 17.39 -27.06
C ARG A 125 19.75 16.75 -28.43
N GLN A 126 20.85 16.02 -28.64
CA GLN A 126 21.24 15.50 -29.95
C GLN A 126 20.66 14.11 -30.26
N VAL A 127 20.52 13.23 -29.27
CA VAL A 127 20.15 11.82 -29.48
C VAL A 127 18.79 11.48 -28.88
N SER A 128 18.50 11.87 -27.63
CA SER A 128 17.25 11.45 -26.97
C SER A 128 16.03 12.22 -27.50
N SER A 129 16.02 13.55 -27.39
CA SER A 129 14.88 14.41 -27.75
C SER A 129 14.32 14.19 -29.16
N PRO A 130 15.12 14.02 -30.24
CA PRO A 130 14.58 13.78 -31.58
C PRO A 130 14.12 12.33 -31.83
N ASN A 131 14.42 11.38 -30.92
CA ASN A 131 14.10 9.96 -31.09
C ASN A 131 13.05 9.43 -30.10
N VAL A 132 12.92 10.02 -28.91
CA VAL A 132 11.84 9.70 -27.94
C VAL A 132 10.42 9.83 -28.54
N PRO A 133 10.07 10.81 -29.41
CA PRO A 133 8.76 10.84 -30.07
C PRO A 133 8.51 9.59 -30.92
N LYS A 134 9.53 9.14 -31.66
CA LYS A 134 9.47 7.95 -32.52
C LYS A 134 9.33 6.68 -31.69
N PHE A 135 10.06 6.60 -30.56
CA PHE A 135 9.93 5.49 -29.62
C PHE A 135 8.56 5.46 -28.96
N ASN A 136 8.00 6.61 -28.56
CA ASN A 136 6.65 6.69 -28.01
C ASN A 136 5.59 6.22 -29.00
N ALA A 137 5.67 6.64 -30.27
CA ALA A 137 4.78 6.15 -31.34
C ALA A 137 4.92 4.63 -31.56
N ALA A 138 6.15 4.09 -31.52
CA ALA A 138 6.39 2.66 -31.62
C ALA A 138 5.86 1.87 -30.41
N LEU A 139 5.96 2.43 -29.20
CA LEU A 139 5.40 1.82 -27.98
C LEU A 139 3.86 1.82 -28.01
N ILE A 140 3.22 2.89 -28.48
CA ILE A 140 1.77 2.94 -28.74
C ILE A 140 1.39 1.87 -29.77
N TYR A 141 2.10 1.79 -30.90
CA TYR A 141 1.89 0.75 -31.91
C TYR A 141 1.97 -0.66 -31.32
N CYS A 142 2.97 -0.95 -30.47
CA CYS A 142 3.08 -2.22 -29.76
C CYS A 142 1.89 -2.48 -28.81
N LEU A 143 1.43 -1.49 -28.05
CA LEU A 143 0.29 -1.66 -27.13
C LEU A 143 -1.01 -2.01 -27.87
N GLU A 144 -1.23 -1.44 -29.04
CA GLU A 144 -2.45 -1.68 -29.82
C GLU A 144 -2.36 -2.96 -30.67
N ASN A 145 -1.25 -3.17 -31.37
CA ASN A 145 -1.14 -4.17 -32.45
C ASN A 145 -0.51 -5.51 -32.04
N SER A 146 0.13 -5.60 -30.87
CA SER A 146 0.69 -6.88 -30.41
C SER A 146 -0.36 -7.79 -29.74
N LEU A 147 -0.14 -9.10 -29.82
CA LEU A 147 -0.89 -10.11 -29.04
C LEU A 147 -0.11 -10.58 -27.80
N ASP A 148 1.17 -10.23 -27.70
CA ASP A 148 2.08 -10.64 -26.64
C ASP A 148 1.90 -9.76 -25.38
N LEU A 149 1.31 -10.34 -24.34
CA LEU A 149 1.02 -9.66 -23.08
C LEU A 149 2.30 -9.17 -22.38
N GLU A 150 3.39 -9.92 -22.42
CA GLU A 150 4.65 -9.49 -21.80
C GLU A 150 5.25 -8.28 -22.53
N LEU A 151 5.11 -8.22 -23.86
CA LEU A 151 5.54 -7.05 -24.64
C LEU A 151 4.69 -5.83 -24.28
N LYS A 152 3.37 -5.98 -24.06
CA LYS A 152 2.51 -4.89 -23.57
C LYS A 152 2.89 -4.45 -22.17
N VAL A 153 3.12 -5.37 -21.22
CA VAL A 153 3.61 -5.07 -19.87
C VAL A 153 4.94 -4.31 -19.92
N LEU A 154 5.86 -4.75 -20.78
CA LEU A 154 7.17 -4.12 -20.97
C LEU A 154 7.05 -2.71 -21.58
N ALA A 155 6.12 -2.51 -22.52
CA ALA A 155 5.83 -1.20 -23.11
C ALA A 155 5.19 -0.24 -22.08
N LEU A 156 4.17 -0.67 -21.33
CA LEU A 156 3.54 0.10 -20.26
C LEU A 156 4.58 0.54 -19.22
N LYS A 157 5.35 -0.40 -18.66
CA LYS A 157 6.43 -0.11 -17.68
C LYS A 157 7.52 0.82 -18.24
N THR A 158 7.77 0.78 -19.55
CA THR A 158 8.73 1.68 -20.21
C THR A 158 8.19 3.09 -20.37
N LEU A 159 6.93 3.25 -20.77
CA LEU A 159 6.26 4.56 -20.81
C LEU A 159 6.19 5.19 -19.41
N THR A 160 5.86 4.40 -18.39
CA THR A 160 5.85 4.85 -16.98
C THR A 160 7.20 5.44 -16.55
N ARG A 161 8.32 4.88 -17.00
CA ARG A 161 9.66 5.39 -16.69
C ARG A 161 10.09 6.58 -17.58
N LEU A 162 9.62 6.67 -18.83
CA LEU A 162 10.01 7.75 -19.75
C LEU A 162 9.25 9.05 -19.53
N ILE A 163 7.96 9.00 -19.19
CA ILE A 163 7.12 10.20 -19.02
C ILE A 163 7.67 11.18 -17.96
N PRO A 164 8.16 10.75 -16.78
CA PRO A 164 8.81 11.64 -15.83
C PRO A 164 10.11 12.29 -16.34
N ILE A 165 10.82 11.64 -17.28
CA ILE A 165 12.11 12.09 -17.81
C ILE A 165 11.91 13.07 -18.97
N TYR A 166 10.96 12.80 -19.86
CA TYR A 166 10.70 13.57 -21.08
C TYR A 166 9.27 14.14 -21.17
N PRO A 167 8.69 14.74 -20.10
CA PRO A 167 7.25 15.02 -20.01
C PRO A 167 6.70 15.89 -21.16
N ASN A 168 7.47 16.90 -21.58
CA ASN A 168 7.11 17.78 -22.71
C ASN A 168 7.00 17.01 -24.04
N VAL A 169 7.80 15.96 -24.23
CA VAL A 169 7.87 15.16 -25.46
C VAL A 169 6.65 14.23 -25.58
N HIS A 170 6.17 13.72 -24.44
CA HIS A 170 4.96 12.87 -24.40
C HIS A 170 3.65 13.68 -24.48
N ARG A 171 3.66 15.01 -24.26
CA ARG A 171 2.46 15.88 -24.21
C ARG A 171 1.51 15.74 -25.41
N ALA A 172 2.04 15.68 -26.62
CA ALA A 172 1.22 15.51 -27.84
C ALA A 172 0.45 14.17 -27.90
N ASN A 173 0.85 13.17 -27.09
CA ASN A 173 0.29 11.82 -27.09
C ASN A 173 -0.55 11.55 -25.82
N HIS A 174 -0.76 12.54 -24.96
CA HIS A 174 -1.48 12.38 -23.68
C HIS A 174 -2.86 11.75 -23.86
N THR A 175 -3.66 12.26 -24.82
CA THR A 175 -5.02 11.76 -25.07
C THR A 175 -5.03 10.30 -25.52
N SER A 176 -4.14 9.92 -26.45
CA SER A 176 -4.02 8.53 -26.93
C SER A 176 -3.57 7.57 -25.84
N LEU A 177 -2.56 7.97 -25.05
CA LEU A 177 -2.08 7.16 -23.92
C LEU A 177 -3.14 7.01 -22.83
N SER A 178 -3.85 8.09 -22.49
CA SER A 178 -4.97 8.06 -21.54
C SER A 178 -6.09 7.14 -22.03
N ALA A 179 -6.52 7.26 -23.29
CA ALA A 179 -7.56 6.40 -23.88
C ALA A 179 -7.17 4.90 -23.88
N ILE A 180 -5.92 4.57 -24.26
CA ILE A 180 -5.43 3.18 -24.23
C ILE A 180 -5.43 2.63 -22.79
N VAL A 181 -4.97 3.42 -21.82
CA VAL A 181 -4.91 3.02 -20.41
C VAL A 181 -6.30 2.89 -19.79
N LEU A 182 -7.18 3.86 -20.00
CA LEU A 182 -8.56 3.81 -19.52
C LEU A 182 -9.35 2.64 -20.12
N ARG A 183 -9.11 2.30 -21.40
CA ARG A 183 -9.64 1.08 -22.02
C ARG A 183 -9.18 -0.18 -21.26
N ILE A 184 -7.87 -0.34 -21.02
CA ILE A 184 -7.31 -1.49 -20.28
C ILE A 184 -7.85 -1.57 -18.83
N LEU A 185 -8.14 -0.43 -18.19
CA LEU A 185 -8.71 -0.36 -16.84
C LEU A 185 -10.24 -0.58 -16.81
N ALA A 186 -10.95 -0.49 -17.93
CA ALA A 186 -12.41 -0.61 -18.04
C ALA A 186 -12.91 -1.87 -18.78
N GLU A 187 -12.01 -2.61 -19.44
CA GLU A 187 -12.25 -3.88 -20.13
C GLU A 187 -12.67 -5.01 -19.18
N GLN A 188 -13.45 -5.97 -19.71
CA GLN A 188 -13.88 -7.16 -18.97
C GLN A 188 -12.68 -8.04 -18.55
N SER A 189 -12.84 -8.80 -17.47
CA SER A 189 -11.73 -9.46 -16.76
C SER A 189 -11.25 -10.78 -17.36
N ASN A 190 -10.80 -10.73 -18.61
CA ASN A 190 -9.98 -11.80 -19.18
C ASN A 190 -8.63 -11.91 -18.46
N HIS A 191 -7.96 -13.06 -18.59
CA HIS A 191 -6.61 -13.26 -18.00
C HIS A 191 -5.61 -12.20 -18.49
N ALA A 192 -5.73 -11.79 -19.77
CA ALA A 192 -4.98 -10.70 -20.36
C ALA A 192 -5.14 -9.39 -19.61
N THR A 193 -6.38 -8.97 -19.34
CA THR A 193 -6.73 -7.70 -18.68
C THR A 193 -6.07 -7.61 -17.31
N LYS A 194 -6.16 -8.68 -16.50
CA LYS A 194 -5.58 -8.75 -15.14
C LYS A 194 -4.05 -8.55 -15.10
N ILE A 195 -3.33 -9.06 -16.11
CA ILE A 195 -1.88 -8.87 -16.23
C ILE A 195 -1.53 -7.40 -16.58
N LEU A 196 -2.43 -6.71 -17.28
CA LEU A 196 -2.21 -5.34 -17.76
C LEU A 196 -2.74 -4.26 -16.81
N THR A 197 -3.66 -4.57 -15.88
CA THR A 197 -4.28 -3.60 -14.95
C THR A 197 -3.26 -2.83 -14.13
N GLU A 198 -2.32 -3.51 -13.45
CA GLU A 198 -1.32 -2.85 -12.59
C GLU A 198 -0.30 -2.02 -13.40
N PRO A 199 0.30 -2.52 -14.50
CA PRO A 199 1.13 -1.69 -15.37
C PRO A 199 0.38 -0.51 -16.02
N ALA A 200 -0.92 -0.65 -16.32
CA ALA A 200 -1.73 0.44 -16.87
C ALA A 200 -2.06 1.49 -15.80
N SER A 201 -2.40 1.07 -14.58
CA SER A 201 -2.59 1.96 -13.42
C SER A 201 -1.34 2.82 -13.15
N LYS A 202 -0.17 2.18 -13.13
CA LYS A 202 1.14 2.85 -12.98
C LYS A 202 1.53 3.71 -14.18
N LEU A 203 0.92 3.53 -15.35
CA LEU A 203 1.05 4.47 -16.46
C LEU A 203 0.09 5.66 -16.30
N TYR A 204 -1.17 5.41 -15.89
CA TYR A 204 -2.15 6.46 -15.58
C TYR A 204 -1.61 7.43 -14.54
N SER A 205 -0.98 6.91 -13.47
CA SER A 205 -0.51 7.73 -12.36
C SER A 205 0.56 8.76 -12.75
N VAL A 206 1.38 8.50 -13.77
CA VAL A 206 2.39 9.45 -14.27
C VAL A 206 1.92 10.32 -15.44
N LEU A 207 0.80 10.01 -16.10
CA LEU A 207 0.33 10.75 -17.29
C LEU A 207 0.05 12.24 -17.02
N HIS A 208 -0.26 12.60 -15.77
CA HIS A 208 -0.44 14.01 -15.38
C HIS A 208 0.83 14.85 -15.63
N LEU A 209 2.04 14.27 -15.54
CA LEU A 209 3.31 14.98 -15.71
C LEU A 209 3.47 15.59 -17.12
N THR A 210 2.77 15.06 -18.13
CA THR A 210 2.79 15.62 -19.49
C THR A 210 2.13 17.01 -19.59
N GLY A 211 1.43 17.47 -18.55
CA GLY A 211 0.98 18.86 -18.39
C GLY A 211 2.12 19.86 -18.13
N GLY A 212 3.34 19.39 -17.89
CA GLY A 212 4.51 20.22 -17.61
C GLY A 212 4.41 21.00 -16.31
N LYS A 213 5.29 22.00 -16.13
CA LYS A 213 5.49 22.74 -14.86
C LYS A 213 4.24 23.45 -14.30
N VAL A 214 3.19 23.65 -15.10
CA VAL A 214 1.96 24.37 -14.70
C VAL A 214 0.74 23.44 -14.74
N GLY A 215 0.50 22.76 -15.87
CA GLY A 215 -0.71 21.94 -16.05
C GLY A 215 -0.72 20.61 -15.29
N ALA A 216 0.43 20.12 -14.81
CA ALA A 216 0.50 18.79 -14.21
C ALA A 216 -0.34 18.63 -12.93
N ALA A 217 -0.42 19.67 -12.08
CA ALA A 217 -1.27 19.63 -10.89
C ALA A 217 -2.77 19.57 -11.24
N THR A 218 -3.20 20.32 -12.25
CA THR A 218 -4.59 20.31 -12.75
C THR A 218 -4.95 18.97 -13.39
N LEU A 219 -4.03 18.37 -14.17
CA LEU A 219 -4.23 17.03 -14.74
C LEU A 219 -4.27 15.95 -13.66
N TRP A 220 -3.44 16.05 -12.61
CA TRP A 220 -3.48 15.12 -11.47
C TRP A 220 -4.82 15.22 -10.74
N ARG A 221 -5.25 16.46 -10.43
CA ARG A 221 -6.54 16.75 -9.77
C ARG A 221 -7.71 16.14 -10.55
N LYS A 222 -7.75 16.38 -11.87
CA LYS A 222 -8.77 15.84 -12.78
C LYS A 222 -8.72 14.32 -12.87
N ALA A 223 -7.54 13.71 -12.97
CA ALA A 223 -7.40 12.26 -13.01
C ALA A 223 -7.94 11.58 -11.74
N VAL A 224 -7.73 12.18 -10.55
CA VAL A 224 -8.32 11.68 -9.31
C VAL A 224 -9.84 11.82 -9.32
N ASP A 225 -10.41 12.96 -9.74
CA ASP A 225 -11.87 13.14 -9.84
C ASP A 225 -12.52 12.14 -10.80
N GLU A 226 -11.92 11.93 -11.99
CA GLU A 226 -12.39 10.93 -12.97
C GLU A 226 -12.40 9.51 -12.40
N ARG A 227 -11.37 9.12 -11.62
CA ARG A 227 -11.34 7.79 -11.00
C ARG A 227 -12.27 7.68 -9.80
N VAL A 228 -12.46 8.75 -9.02
CA VAL A 228 -13.44 8.77 -7.92
C VAL A 228 -14.87 8.64 -8.47
N ALA A 229 -15.22 9.39 -9.52
CA ALA A 229 -16.52 9.25 -10.20
C ALA A 229 -16.70 7.83 -10.77
N SER A 230 -15.68 7.30 -11.47
CA SER A 230 -15.68 5.94 -12.01
C SER A 230 -15.84 4.86 -10.92
N ALA A 231 -15.28 5.07 -9.73
CA ALA A 231 -15.46 4.18 -8.58
C ALA A 231 -16.88 4.26 -7.99
N TRP A 232 -17.46 5.47 -7.90
CA TRP A 232 -18.85 5.65 -7.48
C TRP A 232 -19.83 4.98 -8.44
N THR A 233 -19.75 5.24 -9.75
CA THR A 233 -20.63 4.59 -10.74
C THR A 233 -20.50 3.05 -10.70
N ALA A 234 -19.29 2.53 -10.48
CA ALA A 234 -19.09 1.09 -10.29
C ALA A 234 -19.68 0.56 -8.97
N LEU A 235 -19.62 1.32 -7.86
CA LEU A 235 -20.23 0.94 -6.59
C LEU A 235 -21.77 0.97 -6.64
N SER A 236 -22.36 2.01 -7.23
CA SER A 236 -23.81 2.13 -7.44
C SER A 236 -24.34 0.97 -8.29
N ALA A 237 -23.58 0.53 -9.30
CA ALA A 237 -23.90 -0.66 -10.07
C ALA A 237 -23.85 -1.95 -9.22
N LEU A 238 -22.92 -2.11 -8.29
CA LEU A 238 -22.82 -3.31 -7.45
C LEU A 238 -23.88 -3.41 -6.32
N ARG A 239 -24.85 -2.49 -6.28
CA ARG A 239 -25.78 -2.30 -5.15
C ARG A 239 -27.19 -1.94 -5.64
N THR A 240 -27.69 -2.63 -6.66
CA THR A 240 -29.03 -2.43 -7.22
C THR A 240 -30.16 -2.92 -6.32
N THR A 241 -29.89 -3.89 -5.44
CA THR A 241 -30.91 -4.47 -4.53
C THR A 241 -31.00 -3.76 -3.17
N PHE A 242 -30.25 -2.67 -2.98
CA PHE A 242 -30.10 -1.95 -1.72
C PHE A 242 -30.60 -0.50 -1.84
N PRO A 243 -31.08 0.13 -0.75
CA PRO A 243 -31.60 1.49 -0.81
C PRO A 243 -30.53 2.49 -1.27
N ALA A 244 -30.85 3.30 -2.28
CA ALA A 244 -29.95 4.30 -2.82
C ALA A 244 -29.63 5.37 -1.75
N SER A 245 -28.35 5.45 -1.35
CA SER A 245 -27.90 6.44 -0.36
C SER A 245 -28.16 7.87 -0.89
N VAL A 246 -28.81 8.71 -0.08
CA VAL A 246 -29.48 9.98 -0.48
C VAL A 246 -28.63 10.97 -1.31
N ASP A 247 -27.30 10.94 -1.21
CA ASP A 247 -26.38 11.74 -2.05
C ASP A 247 -26.36 11.34 -3.56
N GLN A 248 -26.89 10.17 -3.93
CA GLN A 248 -26.75 9.59 -5.29
C GLN A 248 -27.76 10.12 -6.32
N ASN A 249 -27.75 11.42 -6.58
CA ASN A 249 -28.53 12.07 -7.65
C ASN A 249 -28.02 11.77 -9.09
N GLN A 250 -27.31 10.66 -9.31
CA GLN A 250 -26.97 10.17 -10.64
C GLN A 250 -28.06 9.21 -11.12
N GLN A 251 -28.76 9.59 -12.19
CA GLN A 251 -29.80 8.77 -12.80
C GLN A 251 -29.26 7.39 -13.16
N GLN A 252 -29.76 6.36 -12.47
CA GLN A 252 -29.52 4.97 -12.83
C GLN A 252 -30.25 4.70 -14.16
N THR A 253 -29.53 4.69 -15.27
CA THR A 253 -30.03 4.08 -16.51
C THR A 253 -30.04 2.56 -16.31
N PRO A 254 -31.20 1.88 -16.39
CA PRO A 254 -31.23 0.42 -16.35
C PRO A 254 -30.44 -0.12 -17.55
N ILE A 255 -29.39 -0.90 -17.29
CA ILE A 255 -28.73 -1.68 -18.34
C ILE A 255 -29.59 -2.93 -18.53
N GLU A 256 -30.63 -2.79 -19.35
CA GLU A 256 -31.48 -3.90 -19.76
C GLU A 256 -30.65 -4.94 -20.53
N THR A 257 -30.93 -6.23 -20.28
CA THR A 257 -30.49 -7.38 -21.10
C THR A 257 -28.98 -7.74 -21.11
N ASP A 258 -28.32 -7.76 -19.95
CA ASP A 258 -27.01 -8.42 -19.79
C ASP A 258 -27.03 -9.46 -18.65
N ASP A 259 -26.19 -10.50 -18.73
CA ASP A 259 -26.09 -11.55 -17.70
C ASP A 259 -25.60 -10.95 -16.37
N PRO A 260 -26.35 -11.05 -15.25
CA PRO A 260 -25.95 -10.47 -13.98
C PRO A 260 -24.58 -10.93 -13.50
N SER A 261 -24.14 -12.14 -13.81
CA SER A 261 -22.80 -12.64 -13.44
C SER A 261 -21.68 -11.93 -14.19
N ILE A 262 -21.87 -11.61 -15.48
CA ILE A 262 -20.92 -10.88 -16.33
C ILE A 262 -20.83 -9.43 -15.86
N TRP A 263 -21.98 -8.79 -15.64
CA TRP A 263 -22.07 -7.38 -15.26
C TRP A 263 -21.58 -7.12 -13.82
N THR A 264 -21.93 -7.99 -12.88
CA THR A 264 -21.42 -7.99 -11.50
C THR A 264 -19.90 -8.14 -11.48
N LEU A 265 -19.35 -9.05 -12.31
CA LEU A 265 -17.91 -9.22 -12.45
C LEU A 265 -17.24 -8.00 -13.11
N LEU A 266 -17.86 -7.39 -14.12
CA LEU A 266 -17.34 -6.18 -14.76
C LEU A 266 -17.21 -5.02 -13.77
N ASN A 267 -18.24 -4.75 -12.98
CA ASN A 267 -18.25 -3.58 -12.10
C ASN A 267 -17.33 -3.75 -10.87
N ILE A 268 -17.14 -4.95 -10.30
CA ILE A 268 -16.14 -5.16 -9.24
C ILE A 268 -14.70 -4.99 -9.76
N ASN A 269 -14.41 -5.36 -11.01
CA ASN A 269 -13.11 -5.10 -11.62
C ASN A 269 -12.91 -3.60 -11.92
N ARG A 270 -13.94 -2.88 -12.37
CA ARG A 270 -13.91 -1.41 -12.58
C ARG A 270 -13.73 -0.62 -11.28
N LEU A 271 -14.37 -1.07 -10.19
CA LEU A 271 -14.20 -0.49 -8.86
C LEU A 271 -12.76 -0.69 -8.37
N HIS A 272 -12.25 -1.92 -8.45
CA HIS A 272 -10.86 -2.24 -8.12
C HIS A 272 -9.84 -1.46 -8.97
N SER A 273 -10.01 -1.40 -10.30
CA SER A 273 -9.09 -0.69 -11.19
C SER A 273 -9.11 0.84 -10.97
N SER A 274 -10.26 1.41 -10.65
CA SER A 274 -10.41 2.83 -10.32
C SER A 274 -9.73 3.17 -8.99
N VAL A 275 -9.92 2.33 -7.95
CA VAL A 275 -9.25 2.52 -6.65
C VAL A 275 -7.75 2.26 -6.71
N LEU A 276 -7.29 1.28 -7.50
CA LEU A 276 -5.87 1.06 -7.75
C LEU A 276 -5.23 2.29 -8.42
N ALA A 277 -5.89 2.87 -9.42
CA ALA A 277 -5.44 4.08 -10.09
C ALA A 277 -5.39 5.31 -9.15
N ILE A 278 -6.37 5.45 -8.23
CA ILE A 278 -6.32 6.45 -7.15
C ILE A 278 -5.10 6.21 -6.24
N CYS A 279 -4.86 4.96 -5.83
CA CYS A 279 -3.75 4.61 -4.96
C CYS A 279 -2.38 4.86 -5.60
N ASP A 280 -2.20 4.53 -6.89
CA ASP A 280 -0.96 4.84 -7.61
C ASP A 280 -0.80 6.35 -7.87
N LEU A 281 -1.89 7.10 -8.13
CA LEU A 281 -1.87 8.57 -8.23
C LEU A 281 -1.42 9.24 -6.92
N LEU A 282 -1.92 8.78 -5.77
CA LEU A 282 -1.54 9.25 -4.43
C LEU A 282 -0.10 8.92 -4.05
N ARG A 283 0.49 7.87 -4.63
CA ARG A 283 1.89 7.45 -4.39
C ARG A 283 2.90 8.02 -5.39
N THR A 284 2.44 8.68 -6.46
CA THR A 284 3.32 9.17 -7.53
C THR A 284 3.93 10.52 -7.14
N THR A 285 5.25 10.63 -7.23
CA THR A 285 6.00 11.85 -6.93
C THR A 285 5.68 12.97 -7.91
N THR A 286 5.26 14.11 -7.39
CA THR A 286 4.94 15.33 -8.17
C THR A 286 6.05 16.36 -8.02
N SER A 287 6.27 17.18 -9.06
CA SER A 287 7.30 18.25 -9.03
C SER A 287 6.81 19.56 -8.39
N ARG A 288 5.54 19.60 -7.98
CA ARG A 288 4.86 20.71 -7.28
C ARG A 288 3.75 20.14 -6.40
N PRO A 289 3.36 20.81 -5.30
CA PRO A 289 2.19 20.44 -4.52
C PRO A 289 0.93 20.29 -5.38
N VAL A 290 0.10 19.31 -5.04
CA VAL A 290 -1.19 19.04 -5.68
C VAL A 290 -2.32 19.15 -4.65
N GLN A 291 -3.50 19.61 -5.09
CA GLN A 291 -4.66 19.71 -4.22
C GLN A 291 -5.34 18.35 -4.12
N VAL A 292 -5.23 17.69 -2.96
CA VAL A 292 -5.78 16.35 -2.71
C VAL A 292 -7.26 16.46 -2.29
N PRO A 293 -8.20 15.76 -2.97
CA PRO A 293 -9.62 15.81 -2.62
C PRO A 293 -9.94 14.89 -1.43
N ILE A 294 -9.47 15.27 -0.23
CA ILE A 294 -9.61 14.44 0.98
C ILE A 294 -11.09 14.10 1.23
N GLY A 295 -12.00 15.09 1.22
CA GLY A 295 -13.43 14.86 1.44
C GLY A 295 -14.10 13.87 0.46
N PRO A 296 -13.96 14.02 -0.88
CA PRO A 296 -14.43 13.01 -1.84
C PRO A 296 -13.80 11.62 -1.66
N LEU A 297 -12.50 11.55 -1.33
CA LEU A 297 -11.80 10.28 -1.11
C LEU A 297 -12.23 9.58 0.18
N THR A 298 -12.41 10.31 1.29
CA THR A 298 -12.88 9.74 2.56
C THR A 298 -14.36 9.40 2.52
N ARG A 299 -15.19 10.13 1.75
CA ARG A 299 -16.58 9.71 1.45
C ARG A 299 -16.64 8.39 0.68
N LEU A 300 -15.83 8.23 -0.38
CA LEU A 300 -15.75 6.98 -1.14
C LEU A 300 -15.25 5.82 -0.26
N ALA A 301 -14.15 6.01 0.47
CA ALA A 301 -13.62 5.00 1.40
C ALA A 301 -14.61 4.65 2.52
N THR A 302 -15.38 5.63 3.02
CA THR A 302 -16.47 5.41 3.98
C THR A 302 -17.55 4.53 3.36
N ALA A 303 -18.11 4.92 2.21
CA ALA A 303 -19.18 4.16 1.57
C ALA A 303 -18.77 2.71 1.26
N LEU A 304 -17.51 2.48 0.88
CA LEU A 304 -16.96 1.15 0.62
C LEU A 304 -16.75 0.31 1.91
N ILE A 305 -16.40 0.93 3.04
CA ILE A 305 -16.22 0.19 4.32
C ILE A 305 -17.54 -0.02 5.06
N THR A 306 -18.57 0.78 4.82
CA THR A 306 -19.89 0.65 5.47
C THR A 306 -20.86 -0.28 4.75
N VAL A 307 -20.51 -0.87 3.60
CA VAL A 307 -21.35 -1.85 2.90
C VAL A 307 -21.58 -3.08 3.80
N THR A 308 -22.84 -3.40 4.12
CA THR A 308 -23.22 -4.65 4.80
C THR A 308 -24.28 -5.43 4.00
N GLY A 309 -24.58 -6.66 4.44
CA GLY A 309 -25.60 -7.52 3.84
C GLY A 309 -26.98 -7.37 4.48
N ASP A 310 -27.03 -6.81 5.70
CA ASP A 310 -28.22 -6.81 6.58
C ASP A 310 -29.09 -5.55 6.44
N GLU A 311 -28.80 -4.71 5.44
CA GLU A 311 -29.56 -3.51 5.10
C GLU A 311 -30.96 -3.89 4.57
N GLN A 312 -32.01 -3.38 5.21
CA GLN A 312 -33.39 -3.68 4.83
C GLN A 312 -33.73 -3.07 3.46
N SER A 313 -33.93 -3.94 2.48
CA SER A 313 -34.29 -3.61 1.10
C SER A 313 -35.82 -3.49 0.93
N GLU A 314 -36.35 -2.27 0.80
CA GLU A 314 -37.75 -2.04 0.45
C GLU A 314 -37.99 -2.27 -1.05
N GLY A 315 -38.65 -3.38 -1.41
CA GLY A 315 -39.08 -3.63 -2.79
C GLY A 315 -39.18 -5.11 -3.17
N HIS A 316 -39.43 -5.36 -4.46
CA HIS A 316 -39.34 -6.69 -5.07
C HIS A 316 -38.16 -6.72 -6.04
N PHE A 317 -37.20 -7.58 -5.78
CA PHE A 317 -35.93 -7.73 -6.51
C PHE A 317 -35.62 -9.22 -6.73
N ASP A 318 -34.72 -9.53 -7.66
CA ASP A 318 -34.28 -10.91 -7.88
C ASP A 318 -33.35 -11.36 -6.73
N PRO A 319 -33.72 -12.40 -5.93
CA PRO A 319 -32.87 -12.91 -4.86
C PRO A 319 -31.54 -13.47 -5.38
N THR A 320 -31.46 -13.85 -6.65
CA THR A 320 -30.21 -14.29 -7.32
C THR A 320 -29.23 -13.14 -7.42
N VAL A 321 -29.70 -11.95 -7.81
CA VAL A 321 -28.88 -10.72 -7.89
C VAL A 321 -28.44 -10.30 -6.50
N GLN A 322 -29.36 -10.25 -5.52
CA GLN A 322 -29.00 -9.89 -4.14
C GLN A 322 -27.95 -10.85 -3.56
N ALA A 323 -28.08 -12.16 -3.78
CA ALA A 323 -27.10 -13.15 -3.34
C ALA A 323 -25.70 -12.93 -3.98
N MET A 324 -25.65 -12.48 -5.23
CA MET A 324 -24.39 -12.12 -5.90
C MET A 324 -23.79 -10.80 -5.39
N GLU A 325 -24.62 -9.77 -5.14
CA GLU A 325 -24.18 -8.51 -4.52
C GLU A 325 -23.60 -8.75 -3.11
N VAL A 326 -24.30 -9.53 -2.27
CA VAL A 326 -23.83 -9.94 -0.94
C VAL A 326 -22.52 -10.75 -1.03
N ALA A 327 -22.40 -11.67 -1.99
CA ALA A 327 -21.17 -12.44 -2.19
C ALA A 327 -19.96 -11.61 -2.66
N LEU A 328 -20.14 -10.35 -3.07
CA LEU A 328 -19.04 -9.42 -3.35
C LEU A 328 -18.55 -8.62 -2.14
N ILE A 329 -19.32 -8.53 -1.05
CA ILE A 329 -19.02 -7.64 0.08
C ILE A 329 -17.56 -7.80 0.60
N PRO A 330 -17.00 -9.01 0.81
CA PRO A 330 -15.59 -9.18 1.21
C PRO A 330 -14.55 -8.65 0.21
N LYS A 331 -14.89 -8.52 -1.08
CA LYS A 331 -14.05 -7.87 -2.09
C LYS A 331 -14.18 -6.35 -2.02
N ILE A 332 -15.37 -5.82 -1.76
CA ILE A 332 -15.61 -4.39 -1.57
C ILE A 332 -14.87 -3.90 -0.31
N TRP A 333 -14.96 -4.61 0.81
CA TRP A 333 -14.20 -4.33 2.03
C TRP A 333 -12.68 -4.35 1.80
N ARG A 334 -12.16 -5.27 0.97
CA ARG A 334 -10.73 -5.28 0.59
C ARG A 334 -10.33 -3.99 -0.13
N ILE A 335 -11.12 -3.56 -1.11
CA ILE A 335 -10.89 -2.32 -1.86
C ILE A 335 -10.99 -1.10 -0.92
N ALA A 336 -11.92 -1.12 0.04
CA ALA A 336 -12.04 -0.10 1.09
C ALA A 336 -10.80 -0.03 2.00
N CYS A 337 -10.32 -1.19 2.45
CA CYS A 337 -9.12 -1.36 3.28
C CYS A 337 -7.85 -0.88 2.55
N GLU A 338 -7.71 -1.23 1.26
CA GLU A 338 -6.59 -0.80 0.41
C GLU A 338 -6.60 0.72 0.18
N LEU A 339 -7.76 1.32 -0.10
CA LEU A 339 -7.91 2.78 -0.24
C LEU A 339 -7.62 3.50 1.08
N THR A 340 -8.22 3.05 2.18
CA THR A 340 -8.04 3.64 3.53
C THR A 340 -6.57 3.58 3.96
N SER A 341 -5.93 2.42 3.79
CA SER A 341 -4.49 2.22 4.04
C SER A 341 -3.60 3.08 3.14
N CYS A 342 -4.04 3.39 1.92
CA CYS A 342 -3.32 4.27 1.02
C CYS A 342 -3.48 5.75 1.41
N LEU A 343 -4.68 6.18 1.81
CA LEU A 343 -4.94 7.54 2.26
C LEU A 343 -4.11 7.86 3.50
N ALA A 344 -4.17 7.01 4.54
CA ALA A 344 -3.38 7.16 5.75
C ALA A 344 -1.88 7.31 5.45
N LYS A 345 -1.33 6.53 4.52
CA LYS A 345 0.08 6.61 4.08
C LYS A 345 0.42 7.83 3.24
N ALA A 346 -0.53 8.36 2.46
CA ALA A 346 -0.27 9.42 1.48
C ALA A 346 -0.55 10.83 2.02
N ILE A 347 -1.47 10.98 2.98
CA ILE A 347 -1.82 12.28 3.58
C ILE A 347 -1.50 12.37 5.08
N ALA A 348 -1.14 11.27 5.73
CA ALA A 348 -0.77 11.17 7.14
C ALA A 348 -1.74 11.95 8.05
N MET A 349 -1.23 12.93 8.81
CA MET A 349 -2.00 13.74 9.77
C MET A 349 -3.20 14.50 9.15
N HIS A 350 -3.24 14.71 7.83
CA HIS A 350 -4.43 15.28 7.18
C HIS A 350 -5.62 14.30 7.09
N PHE A 351 -5.43 13.04 7.51
CA PHE A 351 -6.48 12.04 7.67
C PHE A 351 -7.17 12.10 9.04
N ASP A 352 -6.53 12.70 10.05
CA ASP A 352 -6.94 12.61 11.46
C ASP A 352 -8.40 13.05 11.74
N PRO A 353 -8.98 14.10 11.09
CA PRO A 353 -10.39 14.45 11.24
C PRO A 353 -11.39 13.35 10.83
N TYR A 354 -10.91 12.28 10.17
CA TYR A 354 -11.69 11.11 9.78
C TYR A 354 -11.26 9.83 10.53
N LEU A 355 -10.12 9.83 11.23
CA LEU A 355 -9.52 8.66 11.88
C LEU A 355 -10.51 7.93 12.80
N THR A 356 -11.07 8.64 13.77
CA THR A 356 -12.03 8.11 14.76
C THR A 356 -13.24 7.45 14.07
N ARG A 357 -13.69 7.98 12.93
CA ARG A 357 -14.78 7.41 12.14
C ARG A 357 -14.38 6.09 11.46
N PHE A 358 -13.22 6.04 10.81
CA PHE A 358 -12.71 4.80 10.20
C PHE A 358 -12.41 3.73 11.25
N CYS A 359 -11.78 4.10 12.36
CA CYS A 359 -11.53 3.20 13.48
C CYS A 359 -12.84 2.69 14.12
N THR A 360 -13.91 3.48 14.15
CA THR A 360 -15.25 3.03 14.59
C THR A 360 -15.86 1.99 13.65
N TYR A 361 -15.74 2.16 12.32
CA TYR A 361 -16.19 1.16 11.35
C TYR A 361 -15.35 -0.13 11.41
N ILE A 362 -14.04 -0.01 11.59
CA ILE A 362 -13.15 -1.16 11.75
C ILE A 362 -13.47 -1.91 13.06
N ALA A 363 -13.73 -1.20 14.16
CA ALA A 363 -14.17 -1.81 15.43
C ALA A 363 -15.45 -2.64 15.24
N PHE A 364 -16.48 -2.05 14.62
CA PHE A 364 -17.74 -2.72 14.33
C PHE A 364 -17.56 -4.01 13.51
N HIS A 365 -16.70 -4.00 12.50
CA HIS A 365 -16.39 -5.20 11.70
C HIS A 365 -15.58 -6.24 12.48
N LEU A 366 -14.59 -5.83 13.27
CA LEU A 366 -13.77 -6.76 14.07
C LEU A 366 -14.57 -7.47 15.18
N GLU A 367 -15.63 -6.85 15.68
CA GLU A 367 -16.60 -7.46 16.61
C GLU A 367 -17.48 -8.54 15.97
N GLN A 368 -17.60 -8.58 14.64
CA GLN A 368 -18.37 -9.62 13.95
C GLN A 368 -17.60 -10.93 13.80
N SER A 369 -18.33 -12.01 13.50
CA SER A 369 -17.85 -13.34 13.15
C SER A 369 -17.23 -13.42 11.74
N LEU A 370 -16.31 -12.49 11.45
CA LEU A 370 -15.54 -12.44 10.20
C LEU A 370 -14.68 -13.69 9.98
N LYS A 371 -14.46 -14.05 8.72
CA LYS A 371 -13.47 -15.07 8.35
C LYS A 371 -12.06 -14.48 8.47
N SER A 372 -11.08 -15.32 8.75
CA SER A 372 -9.67 -14.95 8.91
C SER A 372 -9.11 -14.04 7.80
N PRO A 373 -9.29 -14.31 6.48
CA PRO A 373 -8.82 -13.41 5.43
C PRO A 373 -9.52 -12.03 5.42
N GLU A 374 -10.73 -11.91 5.97
CA GLU A 374 -11.44 -10.63 6.13
C GLU A 374 -10.92 -9.88 7.37
N ARG A 375 -10.86 -10.55 8.53
CA ARG A 375 -10.29 -10.02 9.78
C ARG A 375 -8.86 -9.50 9.58
N ARG A 376 -8.04 -10.20 8.78
CA ARG A 376 -6.67 -9.79 8.41
C ARG A 376 -6.63 -8.44 7.69
N LEU A 377 -7.60 -8.14 6.82
CA LEU A 377 -7.65 -6.87 6.07
C LEU A 377 -7.97 -5.69 6.99
N PHE A 378 -8.92 -5.87 7.91
CA PHE A 378 -9.27 -4.87 8.90
C PHE A 378 -8.11 -4.61 9.88
N LEU A 379 -7.45 -5.66 10.42
CA LEU A 379 -6.26 -5.51 11.26
C LEU A 379 -5.09 -4.84 10.52
N THR A 380 -4.87 -5.16 9.23
CA THR A 380 -3.82 -4.52 8.42
C THR A 380 -4.09 -3.04 8.20
N THR A 381 -5.35 -2.66 8.03
CA THR A 381 -5.78 -1.26 7.87
C THR A 381 -5.68 -0.52 9.20
N LEU A 382 -6.09 -1.13 10.30
CA LEU A 382 -5.98 -0.58 11.65
C LEU A 382 -4.52 -0.32 12.05
N ARG A 383 -3.62 -1.29 11.86
CA ARG A 383 -2.17 -1.09 12.07
C ARG A 383 -1.67 0.08 11.22
N THR A 384 -2.12 0.18 9.97
CA THR A 384 -1.72 1.26 9.06
C THR A 384 -2.19 2.64 9.54
N LEU A 385 -3.42 2.74 10.04
CA LEU A 385 -3.96 3.97 10.64
C LEU A 385 -3.16 4.37 11.89
N LEU A 386 -3.00 3.46 12.86
CA LEU A 386 -2.25 3.67 14.10
C LEU A 386 -0.73 3.92 13.92
N THR A 387 -0.20 3.78 12.70
CA THR A 387 1.21 4.04 12.36
C THR A 387 1.43 5.37 11.62
N HIS A 388 0.39 5.96 11.01
CA HIS A 388 0.52 7.14 10.14
C HIS A 388 -0.41 8.32 10.48
N SER A 389 -1.28 8.15 11.47
CA SER A 389 -2.14 9.18 12.05
C SER A 389 -1.77 9.45 13.51
N HIS A 390 -2.32 10.52 14.08
CA HIS A 390 -2.19 10.82 15.52
C HIS A 390 -2.86 9.76 16.44
N PRO A 391 -2.59 9.80 17.76
CA PRO A 391 -3.32 9.01 18.76
C PRO A 391 -4.84 9.11 18.65
N LEU A 392 -5.55 8.10 19.19
CA LEU A 392 -7.01 8.13 19.26
C LEU A 392 -7.49 8.92 20.49
N ASP A 393 -8.03 10.13 20.25
CA ASP A 393 -8.60 11.04 21.27
C ASP A 393 -9.76 10.45 22.11
N SER A 394 -10.22 9.23 21.80
CA SER A 394 -11.38 8.61 22.43
C SER A 394 -11.01 7.29 23.11
N SER A 395 -10.80 7.35 24.42
CA SER A 395 -10.53 6.17 25.25
C SER A 395 -11.56 5.05 25.08
N ILE A 396 -12.84 5.40 24.89
CA ILE A 396 -13.93 4.43 24.63
C ILE A 396 -13.66 3.64 23.34
N LEU A 397 -13.25 4.31 22.26
CA LEU A 397 -12.95 3.66 20.98
C LEU A 397 -11.68 2.81 21.07
N SER A 398 -10.63 3.33 21.70
CA SER A 398 -9.38 2.61 21.97
C SER A 398 -9.63 1.33 22.77
N THR A 399 -10.46 1.41 23.80
CA THR A 399 -10.88 0.27 24.65
C THR A 399 -11.72 -0.74 23.86
N ARG A 400 -12.71 -0.27 23.08
CA ARG A 400 -13.54 -1.13 22.21
C ARG A 400 -12.69 -1.92 21.21
N ILE A 401 -11.79 -1.24 20.50
CA ILE A 401 -10.87 -1.86 19.54
C ILE A 401 -9.95 -2.86 20.25
N THR A 402 -9.37 -2.48 21.40
CA THR A 402 -8.51 -3.35 22.19
C THR A 402 -9.23 -4.64 22.58
N ARG A 403 -10.50 -4.58 22.99
CA ARG A 403 -11.31 -5.77 23.33
C ARG A 403 -11.51 -6.68 22.11
N ALA A 404 -11.84 -6.12 20.94
CA ALA A 404 -12.02 -6.88 19.70
C ALA A 404 -10.72 -7.55 19.20
N VAL A 405 -9.57 -6.90 19.38
CA VAL A 405 -8.25 -7.47 19.05
C VAL A 405 -7.84 -8.53 20.09
N LEU A 406 -8.14 -8.30 21.37
CA LEU A 406 -7.82 -9.22 22.47
C LEU A 406 -8.54 -10.57 22.34
N LEU A 407 -9.78 -10.59 21.83
CA LEU A 407 -10.52 -11.80 21.43
C LEU A 407 -9.79 -12.66 20.37
N THR A 408 -8.85 -12.08 19.63
CA THR A 408 -8.03 -12.78 18.61
C THR A 408 -6.70 -13.28 19.20
N LEU A 409 -6.30 -12.80 20.38
CA LEU A 409 -5.13 -13.29 21.11
C LEU A 409 -5.52 -14.32 22.19
N SER A 410 -6.69 -14.19 22.80
CA SER A 410 -7.19 -15.16 23.79
C SER A 410 -7.45 -16.54 23.20
N SER A 411 -7.71 -16.66 21.89
CA SER A 411 -7.87 -17.95 21.21
C SER A 411 -6.58 -18.78 21.07
N ILE A 412 -5.44 -18.29 21.56
CA ILE A 412 -4.21 -19.07 21.73
C ILE A 412 -4.23 -19.83 23.07
N LEU A 413 -5.01 -19.34 24.05
CA LEU A 413 -5.15 -19.96 25.36
C LEU A 413 -6.22 -21.08 25.30
N PRO A 414 -6.08 -22.15 26.10
CA PRO A 414 -7.07 -23.21 26.14
C PRO A 414 -8.39 -22.70 26.71
N SER A 415 -9.48 -22.81 25.92
CA SER A 415 -10.83 -22.61 26.45
C SER A 415 -11.13 -23.69 27.48
N GLN A 416 -11.50 -23.31 28.70
CA GLN A 416 -11.81 -24.27 29.77
C GLN A 416 -13.18 -24.96 29.60
N SER A 417 -13.89 -24.66 28.51
CA SER A 417 -15.23 -25.14 28.19
C SER A 417 -15.31 -26.51 27.51
N ASP A 418 -14.29 -27.37 27.65
CA ASP A 418 -14.23 -28.68 26.97
C ASP A 418 -13.78 -29.87 27.86
N PRO A 419 -14.17 -29.89 29.13
CA PRO A 419 -14.74 -31.07 29.76
C PRO A 419 -16.27 -30.91 29.94
N GLU A 420 -16.97 -32.05 30.00
CA GLU A 420 -18.40 -32.15 30.36
C GLU A 420 -19.46 -31.50 29.44
N ARG A 421 -19.22 -31.41 28.12
CA ARG A 421 -20.35 -31.59 27.17
C ARG A 421 -20.67 -33.07 26.96
N GLY A 422 -21.45 -33.62 27.91
CA GLY A 422 -22.09 -34.92 27.74
C GLY A 422 -23.19 -34.89 26.67
N ASP A 423 -23.31 -35.97 25.90
CA ASP A 423 -24.43 -36.20 24.98
C ASP A 423 -25.75 -36.32 25.77
N ASP A 424 -26.72 -35.45 25.51
CA ASP A 424 -28.11 -35.68 25.94
C ASP A 424 -29.13 -35.05 24.97
N ALA A 425 -29.18 -35.62 23.76
CA ALA A 425 -29.97 -35.09 22.64
C ALA A 425 -30.76 -36.14 21.83
N GLN A 426 -31.24 -37.24 22.44
CA GLN A 426 -32.51 -37.93 22.13
C GLN A 426 -32.68 -39.24 22.93
N GLY A 427 -33.73 -39.35 23.75
CA GLY A 427 -34.00 -40.58 24.53
C GLY A 427 -35.32 -40.55 25.30
N THR A 428 -36.45 -40.81 24.63
CA THR A 428 -37.76 -40.81 25.29
C THR A 428 -38.00 -42.05 26.18
N SER A 429 -38.30 -41.78 27.45
CA SER A 429 -39.22 -42.53 28.33
C SER A 429 -38.74 -43.74 29.17
N VAL A 430 -39.55 -43.98 30.22
CA VAL A 430 -39.65 -45.14 31.13
C VAL A 430 -38.64 -45.27 32.30
N ARG A 431 -39.23 -45.36 33.50
CA ARG A 431 -38.60 -45.59 34.81
C ARG A 431 -37.90 -46.96 34.91
N SER A 432 -36.75 -47.00 35.59
CA SER A 432 -36.33 -48.21 36.34
C SER A 432 -35.51 -47.86 37.59
N LYS A 433 -35.33 -48.81 38.52
CA LYS A 433 -34.67 -48.63 39.83
C LYS A 433 -33.47 -49.57 39.99
N LYS A 434 -32.47 -49.13 40.78
CA LYS A 434 -31.36 -49.92 41.38
C LYS A 434 -30.42 -50.64 40.40
N GLY A 435 -29.20 -50.10 40.25
CA GLY A 435 -28.11 -50.73 39.49
C GLY A 435 -26.69 -50.43 40.02
N LYS A 436 -26.44 -50.57 41.33
CA LYS A 436 -25.12 -50.24 41.92
C LYS A 436 -24.04 -51.28 41.56
N LYS A 437 -23.37 -51.10 40.42
CA LYS A 437 -22.07 -51.75 40.09
C LYS A 437 -21.04 -50.69 39.71
N ARG A 438 -19.80 -50.88 40.19
CA ARG A 438 -18.66 -50.02 39.84
C ARG A 438 -18.27 -50.28 38.39
N ALA A 439 -18.48 -49.30 37.51
CA ALA A 439 -17.59 -49.11 36.38
C ALA A 439 -16.28 -48.50 36.93
N ARG A 440 -15.12 -49.08 36.59
CA ARG A 440 -13.87 -48.31 36.62
C ARG A 440 -13.91 -47.41 35.40
N GLY A 441 -13.68 -46.11 35.57
CA GLY A 441 -13.30 -45.26 34.44
C GLY A 441 -12.06 -45.87 33.79
N TYR A 442 -12.05 -45.94 32.46
CA TYR A 442 -10.91 -46.43 31.71
C TYR A 442 -9.98 -45.24 31.47
N GLU A 443 -8.84 -45.23 32.16
CA GLU A 443 -7.84 -44.15 32.28
C GLU A 443 -7.03 -43.92 30.98
N GLY A 444 -7.68 -44.11 29.82
CA GLY A 444 -7.06 -44.04 28.50
C GLY A 444 -7.95 -43.43 27.42
N ASP A 445 -9.16 -42.94 27.73
CA ASP A 445 -10.03 -42.26 26.75
C ASP A 445 -9.48 -40.87 26.34
N GLU A 446 -8.82 -40.17 27.29
CA GLU A 446 -8.11 -38.92 27.03
C GLU A 446 -7.05 -39.05 25.92
N VAL A 447 -6.37 -40.20 25.86
CA VAL A 447 -5.34 -40.49 24.83
C VAL A 447 -5.95 -40.47 23.42
N PHE A 448 -7.22 -40.84 23.26
CA PHE A 448 -7.91 -40.83 21.96
C PHE A 448 -8.60 -39.50 21.64
N ARG A 449 -8.74 -38.59 22.61
CA ARG A 449 -9.14 -37.19 22.38
C ARG A 449 -8.00 -36.29 21.89
N SER A 450 -6.81 -36.84 21.62
CA SER A 450 -5.60 -36.13 21.15
C SER A 450 -5.74 -35.41 19.79
N SER A 451 -6.92 -35.36 19.17
CA SER A 451 -7.22 -34.47 18.04
C SER A 451 -7.50 -33.05 18.51
N LEU A 452 -6.56 -32.46 19.26
CA LEU A 452 -6.55 -31.01 19.51
C LEU A 452 -6.58 -30.29 18.17
N SER A 453 -7.57 -29.42 17.97
CA SER A 453 -7.67 -28.58 16.78
C SER A 453 -6.46 -27.66 16.69
N VAL A 454 -5.76 -27.68 15.55
CA VAL A 454 -4.63 -26.78 15.31
C VAL A 454 -5.15 -25.34 15.36
N ILE A 455 -4.55 -24.50 16.22
CA ILE A 455 -5.05 -23.13 16.49
C ILE A 455 -5.09 -22.28 15.22
N CYS A 456 -4.08 -22.42 14.36
CA CYS A 456 -4.03 -21.80 13.03
C CYS A 456 -4.01 -22.90 11.95
N PRO A 457 -5.18 -23.43 11.55
CA PRO A 457 -5.28 -24.48 10.53
C PRO A 457 -4.92 -23.97 9.13
N THR A 458 -4.99 -22.65 8.90
CA THR A 458 -4.53 -22.01 7.67
C THR A 458 -3.45 -20.96 7.93
N VAL A 459 -2.69 -20.65 6.87
CA VAL A 459 -1.68 -19.58 6.89
C VAL A 459 -2.30 -18.19 7.15
N ASP A 460 -3.59 -18.00 6.83
CA ASP A 460 -4.28 -16.73 7.09
C ASP A 460 -4.67 -16.56 8.57
N ASP A 461 -4.94 -17.65 9.30
CA ASP A 461 -5.17 -17.59 10.74
C ASP A 461 -3.90 -17.14 11.48
N GLY A 462 -2.75 -17.72 11.15
CA GLY A 462 -1.48 -17.32 11.75
C GLY A 462 -1.10 -15.87 11.45
N ARG A 463 -1.42 -15.39 10.23
CA ARG A 463 -1.26 -13.99 9.86
C ARG A 463 -2.24 -13.07 10.58
N VAL A 464 -3.45 -13.53 10.91
CA VAL A 464 -4.39 -12.77 11.75
C VAL A 464 -3.84 -12.59 13.16
N ILE A 465 -3.28 -13.63 13.78
CA ILE A 465 -2.71 -13.53 15.14
C ILE A 465 -1.47 -12.62 15.16
N LEU A 466 -0.54 -12.77 14.21
CA LEU A 466 0.62 -11.88 14.09
C LEU A 466 0.20 -10.41 13.88
N MET A 467 -0.80 -10.17 13.03
CA MET A 467 -1.38 -8.83 12.84
C MET A 467 -2.12 -8.31 14.07
N ALA A 468 -2.71 -9.17 14.90
CA ALA A 468 -3.32 -8.79 16.17
C ALA A 468 -2.27 -8.38 17.21
N CYS A 469 -1.11 -9.05 17.25
CA CYS A 469 0.04 -8.65 18.07
C CYS A 469 0.53 -7.24 17.70
N ASP A 470 0.75 -6.99 16.40
CA ASP A 470 1.15 -5.67 15.87
C ASP A 470 0.17 -4.54 16.22
N VAL A 471 -1.13 -4.83 16.17
CA VAL A 471 -2.18 -3.85 16.50
C VAL A 471 -2.24 -3.62 18.01
N MET A 472 -2.17 -4.68 18.82
CA MET A 472 -2.14 -4.59 20.28
C MET A 472 -0.92 -3.78 20.75
N GLN A 473 0.24 -4.01 20.15
CA GLN A 473 1.47 -3.24 20.35
C GLN A 473 1.21 -1.73 20.20
N LYS A 474 0.57 -1.30 19.10
CA LYS A 474 0.31 0.13 18.86
C LYS A 474 -0.83 0.70 19.71
N LEU A 475 -1.84 -0.09 20.06
CA LEU A 475 -2.92 0.37 20.94
C LEU A 475 -2.40 0.68 22.35
N LEU A 476 -1.66 -0.26 22.96
CA LEU A 476 -1.17 -0.12 24.34
C LEU A 476 -0.04 0.95 24.48
N GLN A 477 0.72 1.21 23.40
CA GLN A 477 1.71 2.29 23.38
C GLN A 477 1.12 3.70 23.20
N ILE A 478 0.13 3.84 22.31
CA ILE A 478 -0.24 5.15 21.72
C ILE A 478 -1.61 5.64 22.20
N SER A 479 -2.49 4.74 22.65
CA SER A 479 -3.92 5.04 22.85
C SER A 479 -4.34 4.93 24.31
N GLU A 480 -5.26 5.79 24.75
CA GLU A 480 -5.83 5.76 26.10
C GLU A 480 -6.78 4.56 26.28
N VAL A 481 -6.27 3.35 26.44
CA VAL A 481 -7.05 2.16 26.81
C VAL A 481 -7.48 2.26 28.28
N SER A 482 -8.69 1.79 28.65
CA SER A 482 -9.11 1.82 30.05
C SER A 482 -8.16 1.01 30.95
N PRO A 483 -7.86 1.47 32.18
CA PRO A 483 -7.00 0.77 33.15
C PRO A 483 -7.29 -0.73 33.29
N ALA A 484 -8.57 -1.08 33.40
CA ALA A 484 -9.06 -2.45 33.50
C ALA A 484 -8.67 -3.30 32.28
N LEU A 485 -8.88 -2.78 31.07
CA LEU A 485 -8.58 -3.52 29.84
C LEU A 485 -7.09 -3.53 29.50
N HIS A 486 -6.34 -2.48 29.86
CA HIS A 486 -4.88 -2.44 29.74
C HIS A 486 -4.23 -3.50 30.65
N SER A 487 -4.67 -3.59 31.91
CA SER A 487 -4.33 -4.66 32.86
C SER A 487 -4.64 -6.05 32.28
N MET A 488 -5.87 -6.25 31.77
CA MET A 488 -6.31 -7.52 31.18
C MET A 488 -5.49 -7.92 29.95
N ALA A 489 -5.20 -6.98 29.04
CA ALA A 489 -4.39 -7.22 27.85
C ALA A 489 -2.96 -7.66 28.23
N CYS A 490 -2.33 -6.99 29.21
CA CYS A 490 -1.03 -7.40 29.75
C CYS A 490 -1.08 -8.82 30.33
N ARG A 491 -2.10 -9.14 31.14
CA ARG A 491 -2.30 -10.48 31.74
C ARG A 491 -2.47 -11.58 30.68
N VAL A 492 -3.19 -11.31 29.58
CA VAL A 492 -3.36 -12.26 28.46
C VAL A 492 -2.06 -12.44 27.68
N ILE A 493 -1.34 -11.36 27.34
CA ILE A 493 -0.05 -11.42 26.64
C ILE A 493 0.97 -12.24 27.45
N LEU A 494 1.06 -11.99 28.76
CA LEU A 494 1.89 -12.76 29.69
C LEU A 494 1.48 -14.24 29.72
N SER A 495 0.18 -14.54 29.75
CA SER A 495 -0.32 -15.92 29.72
C SER A 495 0.04 -16.65 28.43
N VAL A 496 -0.09 -15.97 27.27
CA VAL A 496 0.32 -16.52 25.97
C VAL A 496 1.82 -16.75 25.92
N MET A 497 2.63 -15.79 26.39
CA MET A 497 4.09 -15.91 26.45
C MET A 497 4.55 -17.10 27.30
N LEU A 498 3.85 -17.41 28.39
CA LEU A 498 4.16 -18.55 29.27
C LEU A 498 3.60 -19.88 28.76
N HIS A 499 2.45 -19.89 28.08
CA HIS A 499 1.81 -21.11 27.57
C HIS A 499 2.39 -21.58 26.23
N LEU A 500 2.63 -20.66 25.29
CA LEU A 500 3.04 -20.98 23.92
C LEU A 500 4.33 -21.84 23.83
N PRO A 501 5.38 -21.64 24.67
CA PRO A 501 6.56 -22.51 24.69
C PRO A 501 6.31 -23.94 25.21
N GLN A 502 5.17 -24.19 25.85
CA GLN A 502 4.77 -25.51 26.35
C GLN A 502 3.98 -26.31 25.29
N MET A 503 3.51 -25.64 24.23
CA MET A 503 2.79 -26.26 23.12
C MET A 503 3.77 -26.86 22.11
N SER A 504 3.42 -28.02 21.52
CA SER A 504 4.09 -28.47 20.31
C SER A 504 3.81 -27.46 19.18
N PRO A 505 4.82 -27.03 18.39
CA PRO A 505 4.63 -26.13 17.25
C PRO A 505 3.53 -26.60 16.29
N SER A 506 3.40 -27.93 16.12
CA SER A 506 2.39 -28.56 15.25
C SER A 506 0.94 -28.37 15.71
N LEU A 507 0.71 -28.02 16.98
CA LEU A 507 -0.63 -27.68 17.51
C LEU A 507 -0.98 -26.20 17.28
N VAL A 508 0.04 -25.36 17.05
CA VAL A 508 -0.14 -23.94 16.78
C VAL A 508 -0.32 -23.72 15.28
N SER A 509 0.54 -24.30 14.44
CA SER A 509 0.35 -24.30 12.99
C SER A 509 1.08 -25.44 12.29
N ALA A 510 0.69 -25.74 11.05
CA ALA A 510 1.45 -26.62 10.15
C ALA A 510 2.77 -25.96 9.65
N ASP A 511 2.89 -24.64 9.73
CA ASP A 511 4.12 -23.92 9.42
C ASP A 511 4.95 -23.67 10.69
N VAL A 512 6.10 -24.32 10.77
CA VAL A 512 7.05 -24.18 11.90
C VAL A 512 7.67 -22.78 11.93
N GLN A 513 7.78 -22.05 10.82
CA GLN A 513 8.31 -20.68 10.82
C GLN A 513 7.33 -19.71 11.48
N MET A 514 6.02 -19.85 11.21
CA MET A 514 4.96 -19.08 11.88
C MET A 514 5.02 -19.20 13.41
N TYR A 515 5.25 -20.41 13.95
CA TYR A 515 5.37 -20.61 15.39
C TYR A 515 6.53 -19.80 15.99
N HIS A 516 7.71 -19.84 15.37
CA HIS A 516 8.88 -19.11 15.86
C HIS A 516 8.69 -17.59 15.76
N GLU A 517 8.08 -17.11 14.67
CA GLU A 517 7.73 -15.69 14.50
C GLU A 517 6.71 -15.23 15.56
N LEU A 518 5.68 -16.02 15.85
CA LEU A 518 4.69 -15.70 16.89
C LEU A 518 5.30 -15.70 18.29
N VAL A 519 6.12 -16.70 18.60
CA VAL A 519 6.88 -16.78 19.86
C VAL A 519 7.79 -15.57 20.03
N LYS A 520 8.46 -15.10 18.97
CA LYS A 520 9.23 -13.86 19.02
C LYS A 520 8.31 -12.65 19.22
N ARG A 521 7.29 -12.46 18.38
CA ARG A 521 6.41 -11.28 18.41
C ARG A 521 5.74 -11.05 19.76
N ILE A 522 5.36 -12.13 20.45
CA ILE A 522 4.81 -12.09 21.82
C ILE A 522 5.86 -11.69 22.86
N ARG A 523 7.12 -12.11 22.71
CA ARG A 523 8.23 -11.72 23.61
C ARG A 523 8.62 -10.26 23.43
N ASP A 524 8.81 -9.81 22.19
CA ASP A 524 9.10 -8.42 21.85
C ASP A 524 8.04 -7.50 22.50
N LEU A 525 6.76 -7.85 22.33
CA LEU A 525 5.62 -7.15 22.92
C LEU A 525 5.61 -7.19 24.46
N ALA A 526 5.94 -8.33 25.09
CA ALA A 526 5.96 -8.44 26.54
C ALA A 526 7.14 -7.68 27.19
N LEU A 527 8.30 -7.62 26.51
CA LEU A 527 9.46 -6.86 26.95
C LEU A 527 9.19 -5.35 26.88
N GLU A 528 8.66 -4.87 25.75
CA GLU A 528 8.30 -3.46 25.55
C GLU A 528 7.19 -3.01 26.54
N LEU A 529 6.18 -3.84 26.80
CA LEU A 529 5.15 -3.55 27.83
C LEU A 529 5.69 -3.60 29.27
N SER A 530 6.90 -4.13 29.48
CA SER A 530 7.61 -4.09 30.77
C SER A 530 8.37 -2.78 30.99
N GLU A 531 8.38 -1.83 30.04
CA GLU A 531 8.98 -0.51 30.20
C GLU A 531 8.21 0.37 31.19
N GLY A 532 8.41 0.14 32.49
CA GLY A 532 7.79 0.91 33.56
C GLY A 532 7.71 0.15 34.87
N THR A 533 7.09 0.75 35.89
CA THR A 533 6.84 0.09 37.20
C THR A 533 5.43 0.27 37.72
N THR A 534 4.49 0.69 36.87
CA THR A 534 3.06 0.86 37.20
C THR A 534 2.18 -0.19 36.51
N SER A 535 2.58 -0.69 35.33
CA SER A 535 1.82 -1.70 34.58
C SER A 535 1.87 -3.08 35.26
N ALA A 536 0.83 -3.89 35.02
CA ALA A 536 0.81 -5.29 35.42
C ALA A 536 2.00 -6.09 34.84
N MET A 537 2.43 -5.76 33.61
CA MET A 537 3.59 -6.39 32.98
C MET A 537 4.91 -6.00 33.66
N GLY A 538 5.10 -4.74 34.05
CA GLY A 538 6.30 -4.29 34.77
C GLY A 538 6.48 -4.97 36.14
N LYS A 539 5.38 -5.25 36.86
CA LYS A 539 5.39 -6.13 38.05
C LYS A 539 5.83 -7.57 37.71
N SER A 540 5.45 -8.04 36.53
CA SER A 540 5.75 -9.38 36.01
C SER A 540 7.08 -9.49 35.26
N LEU A 541 7.91 -8.44 35.23
CA LEU A 541 9.21 -8.43 34.52
C LEU A 541 10.10 -9.64 34.87
N GLY A 542 10.07 -10.12 36.11
CA GLY A 542 10.81 -11.34 36.50
C GLY A 542 10.36 -12.61 35.75
N LEU A 543 9.08 -12.72 35.40
CA LEU A 543 8.54 -13.81 34.58
C LEU A 543 8.89 -13.63 33.10
N VAL A 544 8.90 -12.38 32.60
CA VAL A 544 9.33 -12.03 31.24
C VAL A 544 10.81 -12.37 31.05
N VAL A 545 11.69 -11.90 31.94
CA VAL A 545 13.13 -12.21 31.92
C VAL A 545 13.39 -13.71 32.05
N HIS A 546 12.63 -14.43 32.89
CA HIS A 546 12.75 -15.88 32.97
C HIS A 546 12.37 -16.57 31.65
N ALA A 547 11.25 -16.18 31.02
CA ALA A 547 10.81 -16.76 29.74
C ALA A 547 11.73 -16.42 28.55
N LEU A 548 12.38 -15.25 28.57
CA LEU A 548 13.47 -14.92 27.64
C LEU A 548 14.69 -15.81 27.90
N SER A 549 15.11 -15.93 29.17
CA SER A 549 16.29 -16.72 29.56
C SER A 549 16.15 -18.21 29.26
N THR A 550 14.96 -18.81 29.34
CA THR A 550 14.75 -20.23 29.01
C THR A 550 14.82 -20.52 27.52
N ALA A 551 14.70 -19.50 26.66
CA ALA A 551 14.72 -19.63 25.21
C ALA A 551 16.01 -19.14 24.55
N GLY A 552 16.88 -18.48 25.31
CA GLY A 552 18.00 -17.69 24.80
C GLY A 552 17.55 -16.28 24.41
N PHE A 553 18.34 -15.29 24.81
CA PHE A 553 18.15 -13.90 24.40
C PHE A 553 18.73 -13.66 23.01
N ASP A 554 18.11 -12.77 22.23
CA ASP A 554 18.79 -12.13 21.10
C ASP A 554 19.45 -10.80 21.52
N GLU A 555 20.26 -10.22 20.64
CA GLU A 555 21.07 -9.03 20.94
C GLU A 555 20.20 -7.79 21.23
N SER A 556 18.98 -7.71 20.67
CA SER A 556 18.01 -6.64 20.97
C SER A 556 17.43 -6.82 22.37
N SER A 557 16.96 -8.03 22.70
CA SER A 557 16.40 -8.37 24.01
C SER A 557 17.41 -8.11 25.14
N LEU A 558 18.70 -8.41 24.91
CA LEU A 558 19.77 -8.07 25.86
C LEU A 558 19.98 -6.56 26.00
N HIS A 559 19.90 -5.79 24.92
CA HIS A 559 20.10 -4.35 24.97
C HIS A 559 18.97 -3.62 25.69
N GLU A 560 17.72 -3.99 25.39
CA GLU A 560 16.52 -3.46 26.06
C GLU A 560 16.53 -3.82 27.55
N LEU A 561 16.90 -5.06 27.89
CA LEU A 561 17.03 -5.49 29.29
C LEU A 561 18.20 -4.81 30.04
N ASP A 562 19.34 -4.54 29.38
CA ASP A 562 20.42 -3.72 29.96
C ASP A 562 19.93 -2.30 30.28
N ILE A 563 19.14 -1.67 29.40
CA ILE A 563 18.56 -0.35 29.65
C ILE A 563 17.59 -0.37 30.85
N LEU A 564 16.77 -1.43 30.98
CA LEU A 564 15.82 -1.58 32.09
C LEU A 564 16.50 -1.87 33.44
N LEU A 565 17.55 -2.70 33.47
CA LEU A 565 18.27 -3.06 34.69
C LEU A 565 19.34 -2.02 35.09
N HIS A 566 19.92 -1.33 34.10
CA HIS A 566 21.03 -0.39 34.27
C HIS A 566 20.72 0.96 33.61
N PRO A 567 19.67 1.68 34.09
CA PRO A 567 19.26 2.96 33.52
C PRO A 567 20.41 3.97 33.58
N ARG A 568 20.82 4.45 32.40
CA ARG A 568 22.02 5.30 32.20
C ARG A 568 21.82 6.77 32.59
N LEU A 569 20.70 7.08 33.27
CA LEU A 569 20.33 8.39 33.79
C LEU A 569 19.88 8.24 35.25
N PRO A 570 20.07 9.24 36.12
CA PRO A 570 19.58 9.18 37.50
C PRO A 570 18.06 8.95 37.54
N PRO A 571 17.55 8.05 38.40
CA PRO A 571 16.13 7.77 38.47
C PRO A 571 15.38 9.02 38.96
N LEU A 572 14.48 9.53 38.12
CA LEU A 572 13.59 10.63 38.49
C LEU A 572 12.66 10.20 39.63
N LEU A 573 12.35 11.13 40.54
CA LEU A 573 11.42 10.91 41.64
C LEU A 573 10.03 10.59 41.06
N ARG A 574 9.65 9.31 41.07
CA ARG A 574 8.36 8.83 40.55
C ARG A 574 7.22 9.32 41.43
N SER A 575 6.11 9.68 40.79
CA SER A 575 4.81 9.78 41.44
C SER A 575 4.39 8.42 42.04
N LEU A 576 3.51 8.47 43.04
CA LEU A 576 2.89 7.25 43.58
C LEU A 576 2.11 6.52 42.47
N PRO A 577 2.15 5.17 42.42
CA PRO A 577 1.40 4.41 41.43
C PRO A 577 -0.12 4.67 41.49
N GLN A 578 -0.77 4.64 40.33
CA GLN A 578 -2.23 4.69 40.23
C GLN A 578 -2.87 3.36 40.66
N VAL A 579 -4.20 3.32 40.80
CA VAL A 579 -4.95 2.27 41.51
C VAL A 579 -4.75 0.85 40.94
N GLU A 580 -4.41 0.71 39.65
CA GLU A 580 -3.92 -0.55 39.01
C GLU A 580 -2.78 -1.23 39.79
N ALA A 581 -2.04 -0.49 40.60
CA ALA A 581 -0.98 -1.02 41.44
C ALA A 581 -1.46 -1.98 42.54
N PHE A 582 -2.76 -2.04 42.87
CA PHE A 582 -3.26 -2.82 44.00
C PHE A 582 -3.93 -4.15 43.63
N SER A 583 -4.70 -4.23 42.54
CA SER A 583 -5.39 -5.49 42.17
C SER A 583 -4.42 -6.58 41.72
N LEU A 584 -4.21 -7.59 42.57
CA LEU A 584 -3.43 -8.80 42.29
C LEU A 584 -4.25 -10.09 42.46
N PHE A 585 -5.36 -10.05 43.20
CA PHE A 585 -6.21 -11.20 43.46
C PHE A 585 -7.60 -11.07 42.82
N ARG A 586 -8.27 -12.20 42.53
CA ARG A 586 -9.65 -12.19 41.98
C ARG A 586 -10.66 -11.48 42.89
N THR A 587 -10.41 -11.50 44.21
CA THR A 587 -11.18 -10.77 45.23
C THR A 587 -11.01 -9.25 45.17
N GLU A 588 -10.08 -8.76 44.35
CA GLU A 588 -9.77 -7.35 44.10
C GLU A 588 -9.99 -6.99 42.62
N GLU A 589 -10.61 -7.88 41.83
CA GLU A 589 -10.97 -7.62 40.43
C GLU A 589 -12.10 -6.59 40.40
N SER A 590 -11.92 -5.50 39.65
CA SER A 590 -12.96 -4.48 39.48
C SER A 590 -14.13 -5.00 38.65
N GLU A 591 -15.32 -4.42 38.80
CA GLU A 591 -16.52 -4.81 38.02
C GLU A 591 -16.30 -4.68 36.50
N GLU A 592 -15.49 -3.69 36.07
CA GLU A 592 -15.08 -3.51 34.67
C GLU A 592 -14.11 -4.60 34.19
N GLU A 593 -13.13 -5.01 35.01
CA GLU A 593 -12.25 -6.14 34.71
C GLU A 593 -13.03 -7.45 34.65
N MET A 594 -13.92 -7.70 35.62
CA MET A 594 -14.74 -8.90 35.71
C MET A 594 -15.66 -9.02 34.48
N SER A 595 -16.39 -7.96 34.15
CA SER A 595 -17.24 -7.90 32.95
C SER A 595 -16.42 -8.09 31.67
N SER A 596 -15.23 -7.49 31.59
CA SER A 596 -14.33 -7.67 30.44
C SER A 596 -13.80 -9.10 30.34
N ARG A 597 -13.49 -9.76 31.47
CA ARG A 597 -13.01 -11.15 31.52
C ARG A 597 -14.10 -12.13 31.08
N GLN A 598 -15.33 -11.94 31.54
CA GLN A 598 -16.51 -12.70 31.08
C GLN A 598 -16.75 -12.50 29.58
N GLY A 599 -16.69 -11.26 29.09
CA GLY A 599 -16.80 -10.94 27.66
C GLY A 599 -15.69 -11.50 26.76
N LEU A 600 -14.59 -12.00 27.34
CA LEU A 600 -13.51 -12.70 26.63
C LEU A 600 -13.64 -14.24 26.68
N GLY A 601 -14.67 -14.78 27.37
CA GLY A 601 -14.82 -16.21 27.61
C GLY A 601 -13.85 -16.79 28.65
N LEU A 602 -13.15 -15.94 29.41
CA LEU A 602 -12.13 -16.32 30.38
C LEU A 602 -12.74 -16.57 31.78
N GLU A 603 -13.81 -17.36 31.81
CA GLU A 603 -14.37 -17.88 33.07
C GLU A 603 -13.65 -19.16 33.51
N VAL A 604 -13.64 -19.36 34.83
CA VAL A 604 -13.13 -20.55 35.52
C VAL A 604 -14.15 -20.83 36.61
N GLU A 605 -14.71 -22.04 36.67
CA GLU A 605 -15.68 -22.39 37.70
C GLU A 605 -15.11 -22.20 39.12
N ALA A 606 -15.99 -21.89 40.08
CA ALA A 606 -15.63 -21.52 41.44
C ALA A 606 -15.20 -22.73 42.30
N GLY A 607 -14.08 -23.35 41.94
CA GLY A 607 -13.40 -24.34 42.77
C GLY A 607 -12.76 -23.68 44.00
N GLU A 608 -13.36 -23.94 45.17
CA GLU A 608 -12.91 -23.56 46.52
C GLU A 608 -12.54 -22.07 46.72
N GLU A 609 -13.57 -21.27 47.03
CA GLU A 609 -13.40 -20.00 47.73
C GLU A 609 -12.69 -20.24 49.08
N PRO A 610 -11.49 -19.66 49.32
CA PRO A 610 -10.80 -19.85 50.59
C PRO A 610 -11.58 -19.11 51.70
N PRO A 611 -11.73 -19.72 52.90
CA PRO A 611 -12.55 -19.14 53.95
C PRO A 611 -12.02 -17.76 54.37
N PRO A 612 -12.89 -16.77 54.61
CA PRO A 612 -12.48 -15.41 54.93
C PRO A 612 -11.64 -15.38 56.21
N PRO A 613 -10.59 -14.53 56.28
CA PRO A 613 -9.67 -14.51 57.42
C PRO A 613 -10.43 -14.22 58.72
N THR A 614 -10.32 -15.15 59.66
CA THR A 614 -10.98 -15.06 60.98
C THR A 614 -10.57 -13.77 61.68
N ARG A 615 -11.54 -12.93 62.05
CA ARG A 615 -11.30 -11.78 62.93
C ARG A 615 -10.68 -12.28 64.24
N MET A 616 -9.43 -11.93 64.48
CA MET A 616 -8.85 -12.02 65.83
C MET A 616 -9.28 -10.77 66.63
N ASP A 617 -9.51 -10.95 67.93
CA ASP A 617 -10.21 -9.96 68.76
C ASP A 617 -9.48 -8.60 68.87
N ASP A 618 -10.25 -7.51 68.71
CA ASP A 618 -9.84 -6.18 69.15
C ASP A 618 -9.54 -6.20 70.65
N THR A 619 -8.28 -5.95 71.00
CA THR A 619 -7.83 -6.04 72.40
C THR A 619 -8.26 -4.79 73.17
N VAL A 620 -9.36 -4.90 73.92
CA VAL A 620 -9.94 -3.81 74.73
C VAL A 620 -8.93 -3.27 75.75
N MET A 621 -8.61 -1.98 75.64
CA MET A 621 -8.00 -1.16 76.69
C MET A 621 -8.81 0.12 76.86
N GLY A 622 -9.21 0.42 78.09
CA GLY A 622 -10.34 1.32 78.40
C GLY A 622 -10.02 2.80 78.64
N ASP A 623 -11.09 3.56 78.90
CA ASP A 623 -11.14 5.02 78.99
C ASP A 623 -10.20 5.69 80.01
N ALA A 624 -9.71 6.89 79.63
CA ALA A 624 -9.54 7.99 80.57
C ALA A 624 -9.59 9.39 79.93
N ARG A 625 -10.63 10.17 80.31
CA ARG A 625 -10.64 11.64 80.53
C ARG A 625 -10.72 12.64 79.34
N SER A 626 -11.96 13.14 79.21
CA SER A 626 -12.36 14.57 79.25
C SER A 626 -11.95 15.55 78.13
N SER A 627 -12.95 15.94 77.34
CA SER A 627 -12.97 17.13 76.49
C SER A 627 -13.70 18.32 77.18
N PRO A 628 -13.28 19.57 76.95
CA PRO A 628 -14.11 20.76 77.19
C PRO A 628 -14.34 21.61 75.92
N VAL A 629 -15.48 21.36 75.26
CA VAL A 629 -16.54 22.35 74.97
C VAL A 629 -16.15 23.78 74.49
N VAL A 630 -16.43 24.07 73.19
CA VAL A 630 -16.96 25.36 72.63
C VAL A 630 -15.98 26.58 72.54
N PRO A 631 -16.15 27.60 71.64
CA PRO A 631 -17.28 27.93 70.74
C PRO A 631 -16.99 28.06 69.22
N THR A 632 -18.08 28.18 68.45
CA THR A 632 -18.15 28.59 67.04
C THR A 632 -18.70 30.02 66.91
N ALA A 633 -18.11 30.87 66.04
CA ALA A 633 -18.72 32.05 65.34
C ALA A 633 -17.64 33.09 64.91
N PRO A 634 -17.90 34.04 64.00
CA PRO A 634 -18.91 34.11 62.92
C PRO A 634 -18.27 34.36 61.51
N ILE A 635 -19.11 34.60 60.49
CA ILE A 635 -18.72 34.96 59.11
C ILE A 635 -19.12 36.41 58.82
N GLU A 636 -18.23 37.22 58.21
CA GLU A 636 -18.47 38.38 57.30
C GLU A 636 -17.15 39.16 57.06
N PRO A 637 -17.02 40.05 56.05
CA PRO A 637 -17.40 39.91 54.64
C PRO A 637 -16.23 40.24 53.65
N THR A 638 -16.47 40.08 52.35
CA THR A 638 -15.62 40.55 51.22
C THR A 638 -15.53 42.10 51.17
N PRO A 639 -14.51 42.77 50.55
CA PRO A 639 -14.19 42.62 49.11
C PRO A 639 -12.76 43.00 48.58
N LYS A 640 -12.63 42.94 47.24
CA LYS A 640 -11.66 43.61 46.32
C LYS A 640 -10.44 42.80 45.79
N SER A 641 -10.66 42.28 44.58
CA SER A 641 -9.78 42.32 43.38
C SER A 641 -8.33 42.81 43.54
N ILE A 642 -7.38 41.95 43.15
CA ILE A 642 -6.04 42.33 42.68
C ILE A 642 -5.81 41.60 41.34
N VAL A 643 -5.28 42.33 40.35
CA VAL A 643 -4.94 41.80 39.02
C VAL A 643 -3.55 41.19 39.05
N HIS A 644 -3.39 39.94 38.59
CA HIS A 644 -2.09 39.34 38.36
C HIS A 644 -1.59 39.62 36.92
N PRO A 645 -0.29 39.93 36.73
CA PRO A 645 0.29 40.16 35.40
C PRO A 645 0.60 38.84 34.66
N PRO A 646 0.73 38.87 33.32
CA PRO A 646 1.16 37.71 32.54
C PRO A 646 2.65 37.35 32.80
N PRO A 647 3.04 36.08 32.62
CA PRO A 647 4.42 35.63 32.84
C PRO A 647 5.38 36.17 31.77
N GLN A 648 6.61 36.47 32.18
CA GLN A 648 7.68 36.94 31.29
C GLN A 648 8.29 35.80 30.49
N THR A 649 8.40 35.96 29.18
CA THR A 649 9.12 35.03 28.29
C THR A 649 10.63 35.25 28.37
N ILE A 650 11.38 34.18 28.64
CA ILE A 650 12.84 34.17 28.56
C ILE A 650 13.25 33.83 27.12
N PRO A 651 13.96 34.70 26.38
CA PRO A 651 14.42 34.39 25.04
C PRO A 651 15.63 33.45 25.08
N ALA A 652 15.53 32.31 24.40
CA ALA A 652 16.65 31.39 24.22
C ALA A 652 17.67 31.96 23.21
N VAL A 653 18.94 32.06 23.62
CA VAL A 653 20.03 32.52 22.75
C VAL A 653 20.57 31.33 21.94
N ILE A 654 20.45 31.40 20.62
CA ILE A 654 21.03 30.43 19.68
C ILE A 654 22.34 31.03 19.12
N PRO A 655 23.51 30.37 19.26
CA PRO A 655 24.74 30.81 18.62
C PRO A 655 24.73 30.53 17.11
N ASP A 656 24.77 31.56 16.27
CA ASP A 656 24.99 31.46 14.83
C ASP A 656 26.49 31.28 14.53
N LEU A 657 26.84 30.24 13.76
CA LEU A 657 28.20 29.94 13.31
C LEU A 657 28.24 29.75 11.78
N THR A 658 28.00 30.83 11.05
CA THR A 658 28.14 30.89 9.59
C THR A 658 29.32 31.78 9.15
N PRO A 659 30.48 31.21 8.74
CA PRO A 659 31.65 32.00 8.34
C PRO A 659 31.47 32.59 6.93
N LYS A 660 31.17 33.90 6.85
CA LYS A 660 31.17 34.65 5.58
C LYS A 660 32.60 34.99 5.14
N LEU A 661 33.04 34.37 4.04
CA LEU A 661 34.22 34.81 3.30
C LEU A 661 33.81 35.79 2.18
N SER A 662 34.03 37.07 2.42
CA SER A 662 33.98 38.11 1.38
C SER A 662 35.35 38.26 0.74
N ILE A 663 35.45 38.09 -0.58
CA ILE A 663 36.63 38.48 -1.36
C ILE A 663 36.22 39.51 -2.41
N THR A 664 36.98 40.60 -2.47
CA THR A 664 36.73 41.78 -3.30
C THR A 664 37.35 41.63 -4.70
N ASN A 665 36.57 41.94 -5.74
CA ASN A 665 37.14 42.44 -7.01
C ASN A 665 37.90 43.75 -6.75
N PRO A 666 38.97 44.06 -7.51
CA PRO A 666 38.76 44.88 -8.71
C PRO A 666 39.74 44.62 -9.88
N ILE A 667 39.55 45.43 -10.93
CA ILE A 667 40.42 45.74 -12.09
C ILE A 667 40.10 44.98 -13.38
N ALA A 668 39.92 45.77 -14.44
CA ALA A 668 39.77 45.37 -15.85
C ALA A 668 40.88 46.02 -16.69
N VAL A 669 41.12 45.56 -17.92
CA VAL A 669 41.74 46.38 -18.99
C VAL A 669 41.61 45.72 -20.38
N ALA A 670 41.54 46.57 -21.41
CA ALA A 670 41.77 46.36 -22.86
C ALA A 670 40.89 45.38 -23.69
N ASN A 671 40.25 45.97 -24.70
CA ASN A 671 39.79 45.33 -25.93
C ASN A 671 40.95 44.83 -26.81
N VAL A 672 40.68 43.89 -27.71
CA VAL A 672 41.32 43.80 -29.05
C VAL A 672 40.22 43.58 -30.10
N ILE A 673 40.39 44.16 -31.29
CA ILE A 673 39.44 44.12 -32.41
C ILE A 673 40.10 43.41 -33.59
N GLU A 674 39.52 42.31 -34.09
CA GLU A 674 39.82 41.79 -35.43
C GLU A 674 38.60 41.01 -35.97
N LYS A 675 37.79 41.59 -36.88
CA LYS A 675 37.92 41.74 -38.35
C LYS A 675 37.42 40.52 -39.16
N GLN A 676 36.28 40.73 -39.80
CA GLN A 676 35.72 39.95 -40.92
C GLN A 676 36.62 40.05 -42.17
N PRO A 677 36.59 39.04 -43.05
CA PRO A 677 36.20 39.36 -44.43
C PRO A 677 35.18 38.36 -45.03
N ASP A 678 34.46 38.82 -46.06
CA ASP A 678 33.47 38.05 -46.80
C ASP A 678 34.07 37.10 -47.85
N ALA A 679 33.30 36.09 -48.26
CA ALA A 679 33.54 35.32 -49.47
C ALA A 679 32.23 34.86 -50.15
N THR A 680 31.74 35.67 -51.08
CA THR A 680 30.55 35.38 -51.90
C THR A 680 30.86 34.34 -52.99
N VAL A 681 30.03 33.32 -53.17
CA VAL A 681 30.06 32.41 -54.34
C VAL A 681 28.64 32.15 -54.86
N VAL A 682 28.49 32.08 -56.19
CA VAL A 682 27.20 32.05 -56.93
C VAL A 682 27.06 30.77 -57.76
N SER A 683 25.89 30.12 -57.69
CA SER A 683 25.31 29.16 -58.65
C SER A 683 23.94 28.71 -58.11
N MET A 684 22.76 28.79 -58.74
CA MET A 684 22.32 29.02 -60.12
C MET A 684 22.51 27.84 -61.11
N VAL A 685 21.48 26.99 -61.27
CA VAL A 685 20.94 26.54 -62.59
C VAL A 685 19.64 25.69 -62.51
N LYS A 686 18.59 26.19 -63.19
CA LYS A 686 17.46 25.56 -63.92
C LYS A 686 16.67 24.33 -63.39
N ASN A 687 15.39 24.60 -63.12
CA ASN A 687 14.17 24.06 -63.75
C ASN A 687 14.24 22.78 -64.64
N SER A 688 13.21 21.94 -64.51
CA SER A 688 12.21 21.77 -65.59
C SER A 688 10.81 21.43 -65.06
N MET A 689 9.77 21.94 -65.73
CA MET A 689 8.38 21.45 -65.67
C MET A 689 8.13 20.42 -66.79
N ILE A 690 6.97 19.72 -66.72
CA ILE A 690 6.06 19.20 -67.78
C ILE A 690 5.27 18.03 -67.12
N LYS A 691 3.94 18.10 -66.90
CA LYS A 691 2.79 17.90 -67.84
C LYS A 691 2.85 16.54 -68.57
N THR A 692 1.79 15.76 -68.79
CA THR A 692 0.34 15.98 -68.78
C THR A 692 -0.43 14.64 -68.58
N LEU A 693 -1.74 14.70 -68.28
CA LEU A 693 -2.73 13.62 -68.53
C LEU A 693 -2.99 13.43 -70.06
N PRO A 694 -3.77 12.43 -70.58
CA PRO A 694 -4.85 11.68 -69.91
C PRO A 694 -5.06 10.17 -70.27
N ASP A 695 -6.08 9.58 -69.60
CA ASP A 695 -7.10 8.62 -70.08
C ASP A 695 -6.72 7.29 -70.80
N GLN A 696 -7.13 6.16 -70.20
CA GLN A 696 -8.22 5.28 -70.72
C GLN A 696 -8.54 4.11 -69.76
N GLY A 697 -9.84 3.77 -69.61
CA GLY A 697 -10.32 2.55 -68.95
C GLY A 697 -10.38 1.33 -69.88
N PRO A 698 -11.15 0.24 -69.60
CA PRO A 698 -12.24 0.08 -68.61
C PRO A 698 -12.11 -1.27 -67.81
N ARG A 699 -13.09 -2.06 -67.30
CA ARG A 699 -14.58 -2.05 -67.22
C ARG A 699 -15.08 -3.09 -66.17
N ILE A 700 -16.05 -2.73 -65.28
CA ILE A 700 -17.08 -3.63 -64.63
C ILE A 700 -16.54 -4.77 -63.70
N SER A 701 -17.22 -5.28 -62.64
CA SER A 701 -18.53 -5.05 -61.99
C SER A 701 -18.34 -4.46 -60.58
N GLN A 702 -19.22 -3.69 -59.92
CA GLN A 702 -20.70 -3.71 -59.75
C GLN A 702 -21.29 -4.83 -58.86
N THR A 703 -21.61 -4.46 -57.62
CA THR A 703 -22.85 -4.88 -56.93
C THR A 703 -23.38 -3.70 -56.08
N LYS A 704 -24.68 -3.62 -55.83
CA LYS A 704 -25.36 -2.51 -55.10
C LYS A 704 -25.36 -2.80 -53.56
N THR A 705 -25.71 -1.87 -52.67
CA THR A 705 -27.11 -1.50 -52.37
C THR A 705 -27.25 -0.21 -51.52
N VAL A 706 -28.02 0.74 -52.07
CA VAL A 706 -28.83 1.81 -51.44
C VAL A 706 -28.23 2.71 -50.34
N ILE A 707 -28.09 3.99 -50.70
CA ILE A 707 -28.20 5.15 -49.79
C ILE A 707 -29.63 5.72 -49.92
N ARG A 708 -30.17 6.35 -48.87
CA ARG A 708 -31.35 7.22 -48.95
C ARG A 708 -31.07 8.53 -48.18
N SER A 709 -31.51 9.67 -48.70
CA SER A 709 -30.99 10.99 -48.29
C SER A 709 -32.01 12.13 -48.38
N SER A 710 -32.16 12.86 -47.27
CA SER A 710 -32.68 14.25 -47.14
C SER A 710 -32.43 14.65 -45.67
N VAL A 711 -31.63 15.67 -45.31
CA VAL A 711 -31.83 17.12 -45.53
C VAL A 711 -33.10 17.54 -44.78
N ASP A 712 -33.04 18.34 -43.71
CA ASP A 712 -32.59 19.76 -43.70
C ASP A 712 -31.68 20.15 -42.50
N ALA A 713 -31.43 21.46 -42.33
CA ALA A 713 -30.50 22.04 -41.36
C ALA A 713 -31.17 23.00 -40.37
N GLU A 714 -30.65 23.05 -39.13
CA GLU A 714 -30.84 24.15 -38.19
C GLU A 714 -29.46 24.57 -37.65
N ASP A 715 -29.27 25.88 -37.48
CA ASP A 715 -28.00 26.55 -37.16
C ASP A 715 -28.26 27.35 -35.88
N GLU A 716 -27.82 26.84 -34.71
CA GLU A 716 -28.18 27.43 -33.41
C GLU A 716 -27.28 28.62 -33.06
N ASP A 717 -27.89 29.80 -32.95
CA ASP A 717 -27.23 31.08 -32.67
C ASP A 717 -26.45 31.09 -31.35
N MET A 718 -25.30 31.76 -31.34
CA MET A 718 -24.61 32.09 -30.09
C MET A 718 -25.35 33.22 -29.35
N PRO A 719 -25.62 33.11 -28.04
CA PRO A 719 -26.20 34.21 -27.28
C PRO A 719 -25.24 35.40 -27.25
N ALA A 720 -25.76 36.59 -27.56
CA ALA A 720 -25.01 37.83 -27.47
C ALA A 720 -24.65 38.15 -26.01
N ILE A 721 -23.42 38.61 -25.78
CA ILE A 721 -22.97 39.09 -24.47
C ILE A 721 -23.42 40.54 -24.33
N ASP A 722 -24.37 40.79 -23.44
CA ASP A 722 -24.70 42.14 -22.99
C ASP A 722 -23.54 42.72 -22.16
N LEU A 723 -23.24 44.00 -22.40
CA LEU A 723 -22.14 44.74 -21.80
C LEU A 723 -22.59 46.06 -21.15
N GLU A 724 -23.90 46.35 -21.11
CA GLU A 724 -24.45 47.59 -20.55
C GLU A 724 -24.89 47.41 -19.07
N SER A 725 -23.95 47.03 -18.20
CA SER A 725 -24.18 47.04 -16.75
C SER A 725 -22.89 47.29 -15.95
N ASP A 726 -22.21 48.39 -16.27
CA ASP A 726 -21.10 48.96 -15.48
C ASP A 726 -21.41 50.44 -15.22
N SER A 727 -21.90 50.75 -14.01
CA SER A 727 -22.28 52.11 -13.61
C SER A 727 -22.23 52.31 -12.09
N ASP A 728 -21.26 53.09 -11.62
CA ASP A 728 -21.15 53.53 -10.23
C ASP A 728 -22.37 54.36 -9.78
N SER A 729 -22.95 54.07 -8.61
CA SER A 729 -23.67 55.02 -7.74
C SER A 729 -23.78 54.46 -6.31
N ASP A 730 -23.57 55.33 -5.31
CA ASP A 730 -23.90 55.23 -3.87
C ASP A 730 -23.46 53.98 -3.06
#